data_AF-A0A1E5VZZ9-F1
#
_entry.id   AF-A0A1E5VZZ9-F1
#
_cell.length_a   1.000
_cell.length_b   1.000
_cell.length_c   1.000
_cell.angle_alpha   90.00
_cell.angle_beta   90.00
_cell.angle_gamma   90.00
#
_symmetry.space_group_name_H-M   'P 1'
#
loop_
_entity.id
_entity.type
_entity.pdbx_description
1 polymer ?
#
loop_
_entity_poly.entity_id
_entity_poly.type
_entity_poly.pdbx_seq_one_letter_code
_entity_poly.pdbx_strand_id
1 'polypeptide(L)'
;MAAARRAPVAVLLLAMAVLLLQFVATPSRAATPAKAASTAVFQLQGDVYPTGHYYVTMNIGNPAKPYFLDVDTGSDLTWLQCDAPCQSCNKVPHPLYKPVQKRLVPCVDSLCTALHSVLGANNKCPSPQQCDYRIKYTDSASSQGVLISDNFSLPLSKSSNVRPSLTFGCGYDQQVGKNGAVQAPTDGLLGLGRGSISLLSQLKQQGITKNVLGHCLSTSGGGFLFFGDDIVPARVTWVPMARSTSGNYYSPGLAALFFDRRSLGVKPMEVVFDSGSTYTYFTAQPYQAVVTALKGGLSKSLKQVSDPELPLCWKGPKAFKSVSDVKNEFKSLFLSFASAKNAIMEIPPENYLIVTKTGNACLGILDGTATKLSFNIIGDITMQDQMVIYDNEKSQLGWKQRTGVSAKGSVASSHYYSRSQSSSTAMAARWTLVAGLLLLLPLLPSASSSSSMVFKLNGNVYPAGYFYVTMNIADPSKPYFLSVDTGSDLTWLECAASNGACEGCNKGPHPHYQPGPPSYKVVPCTDPLCDALHQDLGTTKHCTEPFQCDYKLTYADGTSTGALMTDKFSLPMVKPPNDHPDLAIGCGYDQGEKAGKIMAVDGILGLGPSSVSLVSQLKNHNIITKNMIGHCLSTKGGGYLFFGQEDVPSSDVTWVPMSLRTPGYMKFYPYSLGRATLQLDTKSIGAEMMEVVLDSGSAYTYCPELLHSQLVSALKASLSKSSIKEVQDPALPLCWKGNGPFKSVDDLKKEFKSSMSLNFGHGITMTIPPENYLIIAEHGNACLGILGTADIDMYLIGAITMQDQLVIYDNEMRRLGWTRSLCDSMPKTKNMTASRIRADCLHHFYVTMNFGDPAKPYFLDIDTGSNLTWLECNPGKGLCTTCNKVPHPVTHCTDRHRPRKPNHYSQGKASLHLGTKSIGTKPLEVILDSGSTYTYFPMDLHTQLVSTLKASLSKSLKEVSDPALTLCWKGPKPFKSVDDLKKESKPLVSLKFGSGVTMMISPENYLIITASTRNIDDYITMQDQLVIYDNEKARIGWMPSLCDHKMPKSKAVIVSRI
;
A
#
# COMPACT_ATOMS: atom_id res chain seq x y z
N MET A 1 9.30 -50.64 88.17
CA MET A 1 10.59 -50.48 87.44
C MET A 1 10.25 -49.84 86.10
N ALA A 2 10.39 -48.52 85.98
CA ALA A 2 11.52 -47.86 85.28
C ALA A 2 11.61 -48.31 83.81
N ALA A 3 11.51 -47.46 82.77
CA ALA A 3 11.85 -46.05 82.66
C ALA A 3 11.21 -45.40 81.41
N ALA A 4 10.97 -44.08 81.50
CA ALA A 4 11.14 -43.05 80.46
C ALA A 4 10.18 -43.11 79.22
N ARG A 5 9.67 -42.02 78.61
CA ARG A 5 10.07 -40.61 78.53
C ARG A 5 8.85 -39.71 78.28
N ARG A 6 8.96 -38.47 78.75
CA ARG A 6 8.13 -37.31 78.43
C ARG A 6 8.42 -36.79 77.02
N ALA A 7 7.34 -36.42 76.30
CA ALA A 7 7.19 -35.34 75.32
C ALA A 7 7.94 -35.43 73.96
N PRO A 8 7.49 -34.76 72.87
CA PRO A 8 6.50 -33.68 72.87
C PRO A 8 5.39 -33.77 71.81
N VAL A 9 4.34 -33.00 72.08
CA VAL A 9 3.20 -32.58 71.24
C VAL A 9 3.62 -31.94 69.89
N ALA A 10 4.92 -31.85 69.60
CA ALA A 10 5.46 -31.31 68.34
C ALA A 10 5.20 -32.22 67.13
N VAL A 11 5.10 -33.54 67.30
CA VAL A 11 4.91 -34.47 66.17
C VAL A 11 3.45 -34.50 65.70
N LEU A 12 2.48 -34.26 66.60
CA LEU A 12 1.06 -34.20 66.23
C LEU A 12 0.69 -32.88 65.54
N LEU A 13 1.35 -31.77 65.92
CA LEU A 13 1.21 -30.47 65.24
C LEU A 13 1.91 -30.45 63.88
N LEU A 14 3.03 -31.17 63.69
CA LEU A 14 3.64 -31.34 62.37
C LEU A 14 2.78 -32.19 61.42
N ALA A 15 2.10 -33.23 61.90
CA ALA A 15 1.23 -34.06 61.05
C ALA A 15 -0.02 -33.30 60.57
N MET A 16 -0.58 -32.42 61.40
CA MET A 16 -1.68 -31.51 61.00
C MET A 16 -1.22 -30.39 60.06
N ALA A 17 0.01 -29.88 60.22
CA ALA A 17 0.59 -28.92 59.29
C ALA A 17 0.87 -29.54 57.90
N VAL A 18 1.31 -30.81 57.85
CA VAL A 18 1.57 -31.52 56.59
C VAL A 18 0.28 -31.88 55.84
N LEU A 19 -0.84 -32.14 56.54
CA LEU A 19 -2.15 -32.32 55.87
C LEU A 19 -2.79 -30.98 55.42
N LEU A 20 -2.58 -29.88 56.14
CA LEU A 20 -3.03 -28.54 55.71
C LEU A 20 -2.18 -27.94 54.58
N LEU A 21 -0.97 -28.47 54.35
CA LEU A 21 -0.12 -28.10 53.21
C LEU A 21 -0.50 -28.80 51.89
N GLN A 22 -1.47 -29.73 51.89
CA GLN A 22 -2.04 -30.30 50.65
C GLN A 22 -3.28 -29.55 50.14
N PHE A 23 -3.76 -28.53 50.86
CA PHE A 23 -4.87 -27.66 50.43
C PHE A 23 -4.49 -26.17 50.40
N VAL A 24 -3.21 -25.85 50.20
CA VAL A 24 -2.83 -24.52 49.72
C VAL A 24 -2.95 -24.55 48.20
N ALA A 25 -3.98 -23.86 47.70
CA ALA A 25 -4.19 -23.63 46.28
C ALA A 25 -2.86 -23.34 45.59
N THR A 26 -2.56 -24.13 44.55
CA THR A 26 -1.50 -23.82 43.59
C THR A 26 -1.63 -22.33 43.25
N PRO A 27 -0.59 -21.49 43.47
CA PRO A 27 -0.68 -20.11 43.06
C PRO A 27 -0.93 -20.13 41.56
N SER A 28 -2.09 -19.57 41.16
CA SER A 28 -2.43 -19.42 39.75
C SER A 28 -1.21 -18.85 39.08
N ARG A 29 -0.68 -19.61 38.10
CA ARG A 29 0.40 -19.20 37.21
C ARG A 29 0.25 -17.71 36.94
N ALA A 30 1.16 -16.90 37.49
CA ALA A 30 1.09 -15.45 37.36
C ALA A 30 0.82 -15.16 35.88
N ALA A 31 -0.31 -14.49 35.61
CA ALA A 31 -0.74 -14.19 34.25
C ALA A 31 0.46 -13.58 33.54
N THR A 32 0.93 -14.25 32.47
CA THR A 32 1.81 -13.63 31.49
C THR A 32 1.28 -12.22 31.21
N PRO A 33 2.13 -11.18 31.13
CA PRO A 33 1.65 -9.85 30.77
C PRO A 33 0.82 -10.02 29.51
N ALA A 34 -0.48 -9.67 29.57
CA ALA A 34 -1.38 -9.84 28.45
C ALA A 34 -0.69 -9.21 27.22
N LYS A 35 -0.44 -10.03 26.19
CA LYS A 35 -0.01 -9.53 24.89
C LYS A 35 -0.95 -8.38 24.56
N ALA A 36 -0.42 -7.20 24.23
CA ALA A 36 -1.26 -6.04 23.94
C ALA A 36 -2.27 -6.44 22.85
N ALA A 37 -3.56 -6.45 23.19
CA ALA A 37 -4.62 -6.82 22.27
C ALA A 37 -4.52 -5.98 20.99
N SER A 38 -4.61 -6.63 19.84
CA SER A 38 -4.48 -5.99 18.52
C SER A 38 -5.86 -5.85 17.88
N THR A 39 -5.95 -5.04 16.82
CA THR A 39 -7.14 -4.98 15.97
C THR A 39 -6.99 -5.84 14.71
N ALA A 40 -8.01 -6.61 14.33
CA ALA A 40 -8.17 -7.21 13.01
C ALA A 40 -9.07 -6.32 12.15
N VAL A 41 -8.75 -6.13 10.88
CA VAL A 41 -9.57 -5.33 9.94
C VAL A 41 -9.85 -6.15 8.69
N PHE A 42 -11.11 -6.16 8.27
CA PHE A 42 -11.60 -6.87 7.09
C PHE A 42 -12.30 -5.89 6.16
N GLN A 43 -12.14 -6.11 4.85
CA GLN A 43 -12.93 -5.40 3.85
C GLN A 43 -14.30 -6.06 3.71
N LEU A 44 -15.34 -5.24 3.63
CA LEU A 44 -16.70 -5.68 3.34
C LEU A 44 -16.97 -5.55 1.84
N GLN A 45 -17.78 -6.47 1.33
CA GLN A 45 -18.33 -6.47 -0.02
C GLN A 45 -19.87 -6.39 0.08
N GLY A 46 -20.55 -6.16 -1.05
CA GLY A 46 -22.00 -6.05 -1.09
C GLY A 46 -22.51 -4.62 -0.92
N ASP A 47 -23.83 -4.47 -0.90
CA ASP A 47 -24.56 -3.22 -0.79
C ASP A 47 -26.01 -3.49 -0.32
N VAL A 48 -26.71 -2.45 0.11
CA VAL A 48 -28.14 -2.54 0.44
C VAL A 48 -29.01 -2.78 -0.80
N TYR A 49 -28.61 -2.26 -1.95
CA TYR A 49 -29.28 -2.44 -3.22
C TYR A 49 -28.27 -2.34 -4.37
N PRO A 50 -28.24 -3.29 -5.32
CA PRO A 50 -29.21 -4.37 -5.53
C PRO A 50 -28.91 -5.70 -4.83
N THR A 51 -27.78 -5.86 -4.12
CA THR A 51 -27.37 -7.16 -3.54
C THR A 51 -28.07 -7.50 -2.23
N GLY A 52 -28.40 -6.49 -1.42
CA GLY A 52 -29.25 -6.65 -0.23
C GLY A 52 -28.54 -7.17 1.02
N HIS A 53 -27.21 -7.16 1.08
CA HIS A 53 -26.45 -7.59 2.27
C HIS A 53 -24.98 -7.14 2.16
N TYR A 54 -24.29 -7.08 3.30
CA TYR A 54 -22.83 -6.92 3.35
C TYR A 54 -22.17 -8.19 3.86
N TYR A 55 -21.17 -8.67 3.13
CA TYR A 55 -20.44 -9.88 3.50
C TYR A 55 -18.93 -9.63 3.59
N VAL A 56 -18.24 -10.54 4.26
CA VAL A 56 -16.80 -10.52 4.45
C VAL A 56 -16.18 -11.85 4.02
N THR A 57 -14.98 -11.78 3.45
CA THR A 57 -14.18 -12.99 3.19
C THR A 57 -13.40 -13.37 4.44
N MET A 58 -13.62 -14.59 4.96
CA MET A 58 -12.80 -15.18 6.03
C MET A 58 -12.14 -16.47 5.57
N ASN A 59 -10.87 -16.63 5.93
CA ASN A 59 -10.07 -17.80 5.57
C ASN A 59 -10.10 -18.84 6.70
N ILE A 60 -10.74 -19.98 6.44
CA ILE A 60 -11.08 -21.00 7.46
C ILE A 60 -10.51 -22.36 7.04
N GLY A 61 -9.97 -23.10 8.00
CA GLY A 61 -9.46 -24.46 7.81
C GLY A 61 -7.93 -24.58 7.74
N ASN A 62 -7.46 -25.81 7.52
CA ASN A 62 -6.04 -26.12 7.26
C ASN A 62 -5.90 -27.15 6.12
N PRO A 63 -5.48 -26.76 4.90
CA PRO A 63 -5.10 -25.40 4.50
C PRO A 63 -6.27 -24.42 4.57
N ALA A 64 -5.98 -23.15 4.82
CA ALA A 64 -7.00 -22.11 4.95
C ALA A 64 -7.65 -21.83 3.59
N LYS A 65 -8.98 -21.80 3.54
CA LYS A 65 -9.77 -21.54 2.33
C LYS A 65 -10.70 -20.34 2.54
N PRO A 66 -10.93 -19.52 1.51
CA PRO A 66 -11.82 -18.37 1.60
C PRO A 66 -13.29 -18.80 1.65
N TYR A 67 -14.07 -18.11 2.47
CA TYR A 67 -15.52 -18.23 2.55
C TYR A 67 -16.15 -16.86 2.72
N PHE A 68 -17.26 -16.61 2.03
CA PHE A 68 -18.07 -15.40 2.15
C PHE A 68 -19.08 -15.59 3.27
N LEU A 69 -19.00 -14.72 4.28
CA LEU A 69 -19.88 -14.74 5.44
C LEU A 69 -20.68 -13.44 5.49
N ASP A 70 -22.01 -13.58 5.54
CA ASP A 70 -22.93 -12.46 5.75
C ASP A 70 -22.73 -11.85 7.15
N VAL A 71 -22.66 -10.52 7.28
CA VAL A 71 -22.26 -9.87 8.54
C VAL A 71 -23.48 -9.60 9.42
N ASP A 72 -23.57 -10.31 10.54
CA ASP A 72 -24.76 -10.27 11.38
C ASP A 72 -24.44 -9.90 12.85
N THR A 73 -24.76 -8.67 13.25
CA THR A 73 -24.66 -8.24 14.66
C THR A 73 -25.89 -8.61 15.51
N GLY A 74 -26.95 -9.13 14.89
CA GLY A 74 -28.18 -9.61 15.52
C GLY A 74 -28.12 -11.05 16.03
N SER A 75 -27.14 -11.85 15.62
CA SER A 75 -26.97 -13.23 16.11
C SER A 75 -25.57 -13.54 16.65
N ASP A 76 -25.50 -14.49 17.58
CA ASP A 76 -24.25 -14.84 18.26
C ASP A 76 -23.39 -15.85 17.49
N LEU A 77 -23.99 -16.83 16.80
CA LEU A 77 -23.24 -17.96 16.23
C LEU A 77 -22.83 -17.69 14.78
N THR A 78 -21.52 -17.65 14.52
CA THR A 78 -20.97 -17.83 13.17
C THR A 78 -21.19 -19.27 12.70
N TRP A 79 -21.67 -19.45 11.48
CA TRP A 79 -21.82 -20.78 10.86
C TRP A 79 -21.50 -20.76 9.37
N LEU A 80 -21.10 -21.93 8.85
CA LEU A 80 -20.77 -22.20 7.46
C LEU A 80 -21.54 -23.42 6.96
N GLN A 81 -21.91 -23.43 5.68
CA GLN A 81 -22.47 -24.62 5.06
C GLN A 81 -21.41 -25.72 4.90
N CYS A 82 -21.75 -26.92 5.35
CA CYS A 82 -20.83 -28.05 5.45
C CYS A 82 -21.23 -29.26 4.60
N ASP A 83 -20.21 -29.98 4.15
CA ASP A 83 -20.31 -31.30 3.55
C ASP A 83 -20.33 -32.37 4.66
N ALA A 84 -21.43 -32.38 5.42
CA ALA A 84 -21.70 -33.33 6.50
C ALA A 84 -23.11 -33.90 6.31
N PRO A 85 -23.22 -34.89 5.42
CA PRO A 85 -24.12 -34.90 4.26
C PRO A 85 -25.18 -33.80 4.27
N CYS A 86 -25.04 -32.81 3.39
CA CYS A 86 -25.98 -31.71 3.37
C CYS A 86 -27.40 -32.17 2.95
N GLN A 87 -28.40 -31.82 3.76
CA GLN A 87 -29.81 -32.11 3.54
C GLN A 87 -30.50 -31.01 2.70
N SER A 88 -30.26 -29.74 3.04
CA SER A 88 -30.86 -28.59 2.36
C SER A 88 -29.85 -27.43 2.37
N CYS A 89 -28.82 -27.50 1.53
CA CYS A 89 -27.83 -26.41 1.39
C CYS A 89 -28.10 -25.60 0.15
N ASN A 90 -27.78 -24.33 0.25
CA ASN A 90 -27.81 -23.43 -0.89
C ASN A 90 -26.62 -23.69 -1.82
N LYS A 91 -26.81 -23.33 -3.09
CA LYS A 91 -25.69 -23.18 -4.01
C LYS A 91 -24.97 -21.90 -3.65
N VAL A 92 -23.73 -22.03 -3.20
CA VAL A 92 -22.91 -20.93 -2.69
C VAL A 92 -21.60 -20.83 -3.48
N PRO A 93 -20.88 -19.69 -3.42
CA PRO A 93 -19.72 -19.45 -4.28
C PRO A 93 -18.55 -20.40 -4.08
N HIS A 94 -18.36 -20.95 -2.87
CA HIS A 94 -17.29 -21.88 -2.56
C HIS A 94 -17.79 -23.31 -2.32
N PRO A 95 -16.94 -24.33 -2.49
CA PRO A 95 -17.29 -25.69 -2.09
C PRO A 95 -17.63 -25.75 -0.60
N LEU A 96 -18.65 -26.55 -0.26
CA LEU A 96 -19.06 -26.80 1.12
C LEU A 96 -17.85 -27.15 2.00
N TYR A 97 -17.82 -26.59 3.21
CA TYR A 97 -16.72 -26.84 4.14
C TYR A 97 -16.74 -28.31 4.59
N LYS A 98 -15.60 -28.99 4.50
CA LYS A 98 -15.47 -30.41 4.86
C LYS A 98 -14.96 -30.54 6.30
N PRO A 99 -15.83 -30.84 7.29
CA PRO A 99 -15.40 -30.97 8.67
C PRO A 99 -14.55 -32.23 8.90
N VAL A 100 -13.62 -32.13 9.84
CA VAL A 100 -12.85 -33.28 10.34
C VAL A 100 -13.51 -33.78 11.62
N GLN A 101 -13.90 -35.05 11.68
CA GLN A 101 -14.67 -35.60 12.81
C GLN A 101 -13.99 -35.42 14.18
N LYS A 102 -12.66 -35.41 14.25
CA LYS A 102 -11.88 -35.14 15.48
C LYS A 102 -11.99 -33.70 16.00
N ARG A 103 -12.69 -32.81 15.29
CA ARG A 103 -12.88 -31.39 15.63
C ARG A 103 -14.30 -31.05 16.07
N LEU A 104 -15.15 -32.05 16.27
CA LEU A 104 -16.47 -31.88 16.86
C LEU A 104 -16.36 -31.33 18.28
N VAL A 105 -17.23 -30.39 18.61
CA VAL A 105 -17.35 -29.87 19.97
C VAL A 105 -18.31 -30.77 20.75
N PRO A 106 -17.89 -31.34 21.90
CA PRO A 106 -18.74 -32.22 22.68
C PRO A 106 -19.85 -31.43 23.39
N CYS A 107 -20.93 -32.12 23.76
CA CYS A 107 -22.09 -31.49 24.39
C CYS A 107 -21.75 -30.78 25.71
N VAL A 108 -20.81 -31.37 26.47
CA VAL A 108 -20.38 -30.84 27.79
C VAL A 108 -19.51 -29.58 27.68
N ASP A 109 -19.14 -29.16 26.46
CA ASP A 109 -18.35 -27.97 26.25
C ASP A 109 -19.09 -26.72 26.75
N SER A 110 -18.33 -25.80 27.38
CA SER A 110 -18.85 -24.52 27.87
C SER A 110 -19.50 -23.67 26.78
N LEU A 111 -18.98 -23.72 25.55
CA LEU A 111 -19.52 -23.00 24.40
C LEU A 111 -20.83 -23.62 23.90
N CYS A 112 -20.96 -24.94 23.97
CA CYS A 112 -22.21 -25.64 23.67
C CYS A 112 -23.31 -25.28 24.70
N THR A 113 -22.94 -25.34 25.98
CA THR A 113 -23.84 -24.98 27.09
C THR A 113 -24.31 -23.53 26.96
N ALA A 114 -23.41 -22.61 26.62
CA ALA A 114 -23.74 -21.21 26.40
C ALA A 114 -24.71 -21.03 25.22
N LEU A 115 -24.48 -21.72 24.10
CA LEU A 115 -25.36 -21.68 22.94
C LEU A 115 -26.77 -22.19 23.29
N HIS A 116 -26.88 -23.35 23.94
CA HIS A 116 -28.17 -23.95 24.30
C HIS A 116 -28.94 -23.10 25.32
N SER A 117 -28.25 -22.44 26.25
CA SER A 117 -28.85 -21.48 27.18
C SER A 117 -29.51 -20.30 26.46
N VAL A 118 -28.91 -19.80 25.38
CA VAL A 118 -29.49 -18.69 24.59
C VAL A 118 -30.63 -19.17 23.70
N LEU A 119 -30.53 -20.39 23.15
CA LEU A 119 -31.57 -20.99 22.30
C LEU A 119 -32.77 -21.56 23.08
N GLY A 120 -32.76 -21.52 24.41
CA GLY A 120 -33.82 -22.07 25.25
C GLY A 120 -33.91 -23.62 25.20
N ALA A 121 -32.84 -24.28 24.78
CA ALA A 121 -32.72 -25.73 24.80
C ALA A 121 -32.11 -26.17 26.14
N ASN A 122 -32.74 -27.11 26.86
CA ASN A 122 -32.27 -27.59 28.18
C ASN A 122 -31.02 -28.50 28.08
N ASN A 123 -29.94 -28.06 27.40
CA ASN A 123 -28.69 -28.81 27.18
C ASN A 123 -28.91 -30.26 26.70
N LYS A 124 -29.97 -30.51 25.92
CA LYS A 124 -30.31 -31.85 25.44
C LYS A 124 -29.61 -32.10 24.11
N CYS A 125 -28.33 -32.40 24.14
CA CYS A 125 -27.68 -32.97 22.96
C CYS A 125 -28.12 -34.44 22.82
N PRO A 126 -28.55 -34.87 21.62
CA PRO A 126 -28.83 -36.28 21.34
C PRO A 126 -27.63 -37.21 21.57
N SER A 127 -26.41 -36.69 21.41
CA SER A 127 -25.16 -37.40 21.64
C SER A 127 -24.24 -36.62 22.58
N PRO A 128 -23.56 -37.26 23.53
CA PRO A 128 -22.60 -36.58 24.41
C PRO A 128 -21.36 -36.07 23.67
N GLN A 129 -21.04 -36.66 22.51
CA GLN A 129 -19.85 -36.36 21.73
C GLN A 129 -20.02 -35.19 20.76
N GLN A 130 -21.22 -34.61 20.67
CA GLN A 130 -21.57 -33.62 19.67
C GLN A 130 -22.47 -32.55 20.25
N CYS A 131 -22.26 -31.30 19.84
CA CYS A 131 -23.13 -30.19 20.15
C CYS A 131 -23.94 -29.80 18.91
N ASP A 132 -25.22 -30.18 18.89
CA ASP A 132 -26.16 -29.81 17.83
C ASP A 132 -26.70 -28.39 18.05
N TYR A 133 -26.96 -27.65 16.98
CA TYR A 133 -27.64 -26.37 17.04
C TYR A 133 -28.77 -26.27 16.01
N ARG A 134 -29.78 -25.47 16.35
CA ARG A 134 -30.80 -25.01 15.41
C ARG A 134 -31.14 -23.56 15.72
N ILE A 135 -30.84 -22.67 14.79
CA ILE A 135 -31.14 -21.24 14.88
C ILE A 135 -32.29 -20.92 13.93
N LYS A 136 -33.25 -20.12 14.40
CA LYS A 136 -34.32 -19.56 13.58
C LYS A 136 -34.17 -18.04 13.57
N TYR A 137 -34.21 -17.45 12.39
CA TYR A 137 -34.13 -16.02 12.16
C TYR A 137 -35.53 -15.41 12.00
N THR A 138 -35.61 -14.09 12.12
CA THR A 138 -36.86 -13.31 12.10
C THR A 138 -37.61 -13.43 10.77
N ASP A 139 -36.89 -13.58 9.66
CA ASP A 139 -37.41 -13.80 8.32
C ASP A 139 -37.98 -15.24 8.11
N SER A 140 -38.01 -16.04 9.17
CA SER A 140 -38.36 -17.47 9.19
C SER A 140 -37.33 -18.40 8.54
N ALA A 141 -36.16 -17.91 8.13
CA ALA A 141 -35.06 -18.77 7.75
C ALA A 141 -34.52 -19.53 8.97
N SER A 142 -33.91 -20.68 8.76
CA SER A 142 -33.27 -21.43 9.84
C SER A 142 -32.01 -22.16 9.39
N SER A 143 -31.04 -22.23 10.30
CA SER A 143 -29.83 -23.04 10.13
C SER A 143 -29.77 -24.12 11.18
N GLN A 144 -29.53 -25.36 10.75
CA GLN A 144 -29.30 -26.51 11.63
C GLN A 144 -27.97 -27.19 11.28
N GLY A 145 -27.26 -27.60 12.32
CA GLY A 145 -25.93 -28.16 12.20
C GLY A 145 -25.32 -28.60 13.53
N VAL A 146 -24.00 -28.75 13.53
CA VAL A 146 -23.20 -29.12 14.71
C VAL A 146 -22.06 -28.14 14.93
N LEU A 147 -21.62 -27.96 16.18
CA LEU A 147 -20.44 -27.14 16.47
C LEU A 147 -19.15 -27.91 16.20
N ILE A 148 -18.23 -27.23 15.51
CA ILE A 148 -16.86 -27.69 15.27
C ILE A 148 -15.87 -26.59 15.64
N SER A 149 -14.61 -26.95 15.86
CA SER A 149 -13.52 -25.98 16.05
C SER A 149 -12.43 -26.13 15.00
N ASP A 150 -12.11 -25.05 14.29
CA ASP A 150 -11.02 -25.02 13.31
C ASP A 150 -10.33 -23.64 13.28
N ASN A 151 -9.24 -23.54 12.54
CA ASN A 151 -8.40 -22.38 12.42
C ASN A 151 -9.03 -21.31 11.53
N PHE A 152 -9.14 -20.10 12.05
CA PHE A 152 -9.47 -18.89 11.29
C PHE A 152 -8.20 -18.07 11.09
N SER A 153 -7.91 -17.63 9.87
CA SER A 153 -6.76 -16.75 9.62
C SER A 153 -7.17 -15.30 9.80
N LEU A 154 -6.63 -14.62 10.83
CA LEU A 154 -6.94 -13.23 11.14
C LEU A 154 -5.73 -12.31 10.88
N PRO A 155 -5.88 -11.27 10.05
CA PRO A 155 -4.85 -10.26 9.84
C PRO A 155 -4.87 -9.21 10.96
N LEU A 156 -3.89 -9.27 11.87
CA LEU A 156 -3.78 -8.33 12.99
C LEU A 156 -2.94 -7.10 12.64
N SER A 157 -3.35 -5.92 13.10
CA SER A 157 -2.70 -4.63 12.83
C SER A 157 -1.34 -4.48 13.52
N LYS A 158 -1.14 -5.10 14.69
CA LYS A 158 0.06 -4.97 15.52
C LYS A 158 0.88 -6.26 15.64
N SER A 159 0.49 -7.35 15.00
CA SER A 159 1.23 -8.63 15.01
C SER A 159 1.06 -9.42 13.72
N SER A 160 1.86 -10.47 13.51
CA SER A 160 1.69 -11.41 12.40
C SER A 160 0.28 -11.99 12.34
N ASN A 161 -0.15 -12.45 11.15
CA ASN A 161 -1.39 -13.21 10.98
C ASN A 161 -1.47 -14.33 12.02
N VAL A 162 -2.55 -14.36 12.79
CA VAL A 162 -2.81 -15.43 13.76
C VAL A 162 -3.78 -16.42 13.15
N ARG A 163 -3.68 -17.68 13.61
CA ARG A 163 -4.60 -18.75 13.22
C ARG A 163 -5.34 -19.32 14.43
N PRO A 164 -6.14 -18.52 15.18
CA PRO A 164 -6.90 -19.02 16.31
C PRO A 164 -7.80 -20.18 15.93
N SER A 165 -7.88 -21.17 16.80
CA SER A 165 -8.91 -22.19 16.72
C SER A 165 -10.19 -21.60 17.31
N LEU A 166 -11.21 -21.42 16.48
CA LEU A 166 -12.50 -20.86 16.88
C LEU A 166 -13.59 -21.90 16.63
N THR A 167 -14.55 -21.94 17.53
CA THR A 167 -15.76 -22.75 17.45
C THR A 167 -16.81 -22.03 16.60
N PHE A 168 -17.39 -22.74 15.64
CA PHE A 168 -18.43 -22.24 14.75
C PHE A 168 -19.39 -23.36 14.35
N GLY A 169 -20.55 -22.99 13.81
CA GLY A 169 -21.54 -23.92 13.31
C GLY A 169 -21.17 -24.50 11.96
N CYS A 170 -21.20 -25.83 11.86
CA CYS A 170 -21.12 -26.58 10.63
C CYS A 170 -22.54 -26.96 10.21
N GLY A 171 -23.15 -26.12 9.39
CA GLY A 171 -24.56 -26.20 9.00
C GLY A 171 -24.76 -27.14 7.82
N TYR A 172 -25.67 -28.10 7.95
CA TYR A 172 -26.01 -29.05 6.88
C TYR A 172 -27.49 -29.06 6.51
N ASP A 173 -28.32 -28.24 7.16
CA ASP A 173 -29.73 -28.04 6.81
C ASP A 173 -30.11 -26.56 6.97
N GLN A 174 -30.31 -25.89 5.83
CA GLN A 174 -30.71 -24.49 5.71
C GLN A 174 -32.12 -24.43 5.12
N GLN A 175 -33.05 -23.85 5.86
CA GLN A 175 -34.43 -23.67 5.43
C GLN A 175 -34.66 -22.21 5.11
N VAL A 176 -35.25 -21.93 3.94
CA VAL A 176 -35.58 -20.58 3.49
C VAL A 176 -36.94 -20.17 4.05
N GLY A 177 -37.10 -18.89 4.40
CA GLY A 177 -38.38 -18.34 4.88
C GLY A 177 -39.52 -18.43 3.85
N LYS A 178 -40.77 -18.27 4.32
CA LYS A 178 -42.02 -18.50 3.57
C LYS A 178 -42.24 -17.63 2.32
N ASN A 179 -41.39 -16.63 2.07
CA ASN A 179 -41.61 -15.64 1.01
C ASN A 179 -40.72 -15.83 -0.22
N GLY A 180 -39.97 -16.94 -0.33
CA GLY A 180 -39.12 -17.19 -1.51
C GLY A 180 -38.04 -16.14 -1.73
N ALA A 181 -37.57 -15.49 -0.66
CA ALA A 181 -36.45 -14.56 -0.72
C ALA A 181 -35.24 -15.29 -1.32
N VAL A 182 -34.61 -14.67 -2.33
CA VAL A 182 -33.35 -15.14 -2.88
C VAL A 182 -32.33 -15.04 -1.76
N GLN A 183 -31.86 -16.18 -1.26
CA GLN A 183 -30.86 -16.20 -0.21
C GLN A 183 -29.58 -15.55 -0.72
N ALA A 184 -28.94 -14.74 0.14
CA ALA A 184 -27.64 -14.16 -0.15
C ALA A 184 -26.68 -15.26 -0.65
N PRO A 185 -25.94 -15.04 -1.76
CA PRO A 185 -24.98 -16.00 -2.28
C PRO A 185 -23.71 -16.02 -1.39
N THR A 186 -23.88 -16.26 -0.09
CA THR A 186 -22.81 -16.38 0.90
C THR A 186 -22.70 -17.83 1.37
N ASP A 187 -21.49 -18.26 1.72
CA ASP A 187 -21.21 -19.63 2.17
C ASP A 187 -21.69 -19.88 3.62
N GLY A 188 -22.04 -18.81 4.33
CA GLY A 188 -22.54 -18.83 5.69
C GLY A 188 -22.76 -17.42 6.24
N LEU A 189 -22.77 -17.33 7.57
CA LEU A 189 -23.06 -16.10 8.32
C LEU A 189 -22.04 -15.92 9.43
N LEU A 190 -21.58 -14.68 9.59
CA LEU A 190 -20.67 -14.21 10.63
C LEU A 190 -21.48 -13.60 11.78
N GLY A 191 -21.70 -14.39 12.83
CA GLY A 191 -22.40 -13.96 14.04
C GLY A 191 -21.49 -13.11 14.92
N LEU A 192 -21.89 -11.85 15.15
CA LEU A 192 -21.15 -10.83 15.88
C LEU A 192 -21.88 -10.32 17.12
N GLY A 193 -22.91 -11.05 17.55
CA GLY A 193 -23.63 -10.81 18.79
C GLY A 193 -22.76 -10.87 20.05
N ARG A 194 -23.39 -10.58 21.19
CA ARG A 194 -22.72 -10.38 22.49
C ARG A 194 -22.55 -11.66 23.29
N GLY A 195 -23.11 -12.78 22.82
CA GLY A 195 -23.02 -14.07 23.48
C GLY A 195 -21.58 -14.58 23.54
N SER A 196 -21.31 -15.46 24.51
CA SER A 196 -19.97 -16.04 24.68
C SER A 196 -19.56 -16.96 23.54
N ILE A 197 -20.52 -17.49 22.78
CA ILE A 197 -20.27 -18.29 21.58
C ILE A 197 -19.82 -17.43 20.38
N SER A 198 -20.01 -16.11 20.42
CA SER A 198 -19.64 -15.27 19.28
C SER A 198 -18.14 -15.25 19.03
N LEU A 199 -17.78 -15.09 17.76
CA LEU A 199 -16.39 -15.12 17.32
C LEU A 199 -15.54 -14.10 18.09
N LEU A 200 -16.09 -12.90 18.32
CA LEU A 200 -15.43 -11.83 19.06
C LEU A 200 -15.20 -12.16 20.54
N SER A 201 -16.16 -12.82 21.19
CA SER A 201 -16.02 -13.27 22.58
C SER A 201 -14.93 -14.35 22.70
N GLN A 202 -14.86 -15.27 21.75
CA GLN A 202 -13.80 -16.28 21.70
C GLN A 202 -12.41 -15.66 21.49
N LEU A 203 -12.29 -14.66 20.61
CA LEU A 203 -11.03 -13.92 20.41
C LEU A 203 -10.56 -13.18 21.66
N LYS A 204 -11.50 -12.58 22.40
CA LYS A 204 -11.22 -11.97 23.70
C LYS A 204 -10.72 -13.00 24.71
N GLN A 205 -11.39 -14.16 24.80
CA GLN A 205 -11.01 -15.24 25.72
C GLN A 205 -9.59 -15.78 25.43
N GLN A 206 -9.21 -15.80 24.15
CA GLN A 206 -7.85 -16.18 23.72
C GLN A 206 -6.82 -15.04 23.84
N GLY A 207 -7.24 -13.84 24.28
CA GLY A 207 -6.35 -12.69 24.45
C GLY A 207 -5.85 -12.07 23.14
N ILE A 208 -6.57 -12.27 22.03
CA ILE A 208 -6.14 -11.87 20.67
C ILE A 208 -6.55 -10.42 20.38
N THR A 209 -7.82 -10.11 20.58
CA THR A 209 -8.39 -8.76 20.42
C THR A 209 -9.15 -8.38 21.68
N LYS A 210 -9.43 -7.09 21.88
CA LYS A 210 -10.47 -6.70 22.83
C LYS A 210 -11.84 -7.12 22.29
N ASN A 211 -12.83 -7.27 23.17
CA ASN A 211 -14.22 -7.49 22.79
C ASN A 211 -14.85 -6.15 22.37
N VAL A 212 -14.35 -5.63 21.26
CA VAL A 212 -14.85 -4.43 20.59
C VAL A 212 -14.96 -4.78 19.12
N LEU A 213 -16.09 -4.49 18.50
CA LEU A 213 -16.19 -4.53 17.04
C LEU A 213 -16.67 -3.19 16.52
N GLY A 214 -16.41 -2.92 15.26
CA GLY A 214 -17.10 -1.86 14.56
C GLY A 214 -17.08 -2.05 13.07
N HIS A 215 -17.99 -1.38 12.39
CA HIS A 215 -18.11 -1.44 10.94
C HIS A 215 -18.42 -0.05 10.38
N CYS A 216 -18.14 0.11 9.10
CA CYS A 216 -18.53 1.25 8.30
C CYS A 216 -19.00 0.73 6.94
N LEU A 217 -20.31 0.68 6.75
CA LEU A 217 -20.95 0.28 5.51
C LEU A 217 -20.97 1.47 4.55
N SER A 218 -20.68 1.28 3.27
CA SER A 218 -20.62 2.37 2.27
C SER A 218 -21.89 2.41 1.42
N THR A 219 -22.45 3.60 1.20
CA THR A 219 -23.57 3.81 0.26
C THR A 219 -23.20 3.47 -1.20
N SER A 220 -21.91 3.50 -1.54
CA SER A 220 -21.37 3.08 -2.85
C SER A 220 -21.04 1.58 -2.92
N GLY A 221 -21.41 0.82 -1.90
CA GLY A 221 -21.05 -0.60 -1.75
C GLY A 221 -19.71 -0.80 -1.04
N GLY A 222 -19.57 -1.99 -0.46
CA GLY A 222 -18.44 -2.39 0.38
C GLY A 222 -18.34 -1.64 1.71
N GLY A 223 -17.15 -1.61 2.28
CA GLY A 223 -16.89 -1.00 3.56
C GLY A 223 -15.77 -1.70 4.32
N PHE A 224 -15.75 -1.56 5.64
CA PHE A 224 -14.84 -2.34 6.48
C PHE A 224 -15.48 -2.75 7.79
N LEU A 225 -14.97 -3.84 8.34
CA LEU A 225 -15.29 -4.42 9.65
C LEU A 225 -14.00 -4.55 10.44
N PHE A 226 -14.04 -4.34 11.75
CA PHE A 226 -12.89 -4.55 12.61
C PHE A 226 -13.23 -5.20 13.94
N PHE A 227 -12.28 -5.95 14.48
CA PHE A 227 -12.32 -6.56 15.83
C PHE A 227 -11.14 -6.02 16.64
N GLY A 228 -11.38 -5.52 17.86
CA GLY A 228 -10.42 -4.76 18.68
C GLY A 228 -10.72 -3.26 18.67
N ASP A 229 -9.92 -2.47 19.38
CA ASP A 229 -10.24 -1.06 19.68
C ASP A 229 -9.23 -0.02 19.17
N ASP A 230 -8.21 -0.44 18.41
CA ASP A 230 -7.12 0.45 17.98
C ASP A 230 -7.55 1.54 17.01
N ILE A 231 -8.61 1.30 16.23
CA ILE A 231 -9.09 2.21 15.19
C ILE A 231 -10.38 2.93 15.57
N VAL A 232 -10.80 2.81 16.84
CA VAL A 232 -11.93 3.55 17.39
C VAL A 232 -11.57 5.04 17.44
N PRO A 233 -12.27 5.91 16.69
CA PRO A 233 -11.87 7.30 16.55
C PRO A 233 -12.20 8.12 17.80
N ALA A 234 -11.52 9.25 17.95
CA ALA A 234 -11.95 10.26 18.90
C ALA A 234 -13.31 10.87 18.50
N ARG A 235 -14.06 11.34 19.50
CA ARG A 235 -15.37 12.02 19.36
C ARG A 235 -16.48 11.13 18.77
N VAL A 236 -16.51 9.87 19.17
CA VAL A 236 -17.67 8.99 18.97
C VAL A 236 -18.79 9.43 19.93
N THR A 237 -20.03 9.44 19.45
CA THR A 237 -21.21 9.58 20.31
C THR A 237 -21.46 8.24 20.95
N TRP A 238 -21.30 8.14 22.27
CA TRP A 238 -21.49 6.90 23.02
C TRP A 238 -22.79 6.90 23.80
N VAL A 239 -23.45 5.75 23.82
CA VAL A 239 -24.60 5.45 24.67
C VAL A 239 -24.36 4.13 25.41
N PRO A 240 -24.75 4.02 26.69
CA PRO A 240 -24.71 2.74 27.38
C PRO A 240 -25.59 1.71 26.66
N MET A 241 -25.12 0.47 26.54
CA MET A 241 -25.95 -0.62 26.06
C MET A 241 -26.97 -0.98 27.14
N ALA A 242 -28.25 -0.89 26.79
CA ALA A 242 -29.33 -1.34 27.65
C ALA A 242 -29.44 -2.86 27.62
N ARG A 243 -29.98 -3.45 28.70
CA ARG A 243 -30.50 -4.82 28.62
C ARG A 243 -31.77 -4.77 27.78
N SER A 244 -31.73 -5.36 26.60
CA SER A 244 -32.93 -5.49 25.76
C SER A 244 -33.92 -6.42 26.44
N THR A 245 -35.20 -6.07 26.38
CA THR A 245 -36.27 -6.94 26.90
C THR A 245 -36.52 -8.14 25.99
N SER A 246 -35.97 -8.11 24.78
CA SER A 246 -36.21 -9.08 23.71
C SER A 246 -35.04 -10.05 23.47
N GLY A 247 -33.89 -9.87 24.14
CA GLY A 247 -32.75 -10.78 24.01
C GLY A 247 -31.39 -10.13 24.31
N ASN A 248 -30.30 -10.80 23.93
CA ASN A 248 -28.92 -10.30 24.08
C ASN A 248 -28.47 -9.44 22.87
N TYR A 249 -29.34 -8.55 22.40
CA TYR A 249 -29.07 -7.69 21.25
C TYR A 249 -28.21 -6.46 21.60
N TYR A 250 -27.60 -5.87 20.58
CA TYR A 250 -26.99 -4.53 20.68
C TYR A 250 -28.07 -3.45 20.70
N SER A 251 -28.53 -3.08 21.89
CA SER A 251 -29.53 -2.04 22.08
C SER A 251 -28.97 -0.85 22.88
N PRO A 252 -29.09 0.39 22.37
CA PRO A 252 -28.88 1.60 23.17
C PRO A 252 -30.06 1.95 24.11
N GLY A 253 -31.13 1.15 24.10
CA GLY A 253 -32.35 1.36 24.87
C GLY A 253 -33.44 2.13 24.11
N LEU A 254 -34.25 2.89 24.85
CA LEU A 254 -35.39 3.64 24.30
C LEU A 254 -34.94 4.91 23.57
N ALA A 255 -35.48 5.12 22.36
CA ALA A 255 -35.24 6.30 21.54
C ALA A 255 -36.52 7.09 21.27
N ALA A 256 -36.46 8.42 21.39
CA ALA A 256 -37.48 9.31 20.87
C ALA A 256 -37.20 9.62 19.39
N LEU A 257 -38.25 9.63 18.56
CA LEU A 257 -38.15 9.82 17.11
C LEU A 257 -38.61 11.23 16.68
N PHE A 258 -37.80 11.84 15.82
CA PHE A 258 -38.03 13.16 15.27
C PHE A 258 -37.91 13.13 13.75
N PHE A 259 -38.66 14.01 13.10
CA PHE A 259 -38.57 14.30 11.67
C PHE A 259 -38.36 15.80 11.50
N ASP A 260 -37.32 16.20 10.76
CA ASP A 260 -36.94 17.60 10.60
C ASP A 260 -36.86 18.34 11.96
N ARG A 261 -36.24 17.68 12.94
CA ARG A 261 -36.08 18.15 14.34
C ARG A 261 -37.39 18.38 15.12
N ARG A 262 -38.54 17.94 14.60
CA ARG A 262 -39.84 17.97 15.30
C ARG A 262 -40.17 16.57 15.80
N SER A 263 -40.62 16.47 17.05
CA SER A 263 -41.03 15.18 17.61
C SER A 263 -42.23 14.64 16.82
N LEU A 264 -42.20 13.35 16.52
CA LEU A 264 -43.33 12.67 15.87
C LEU A 264 -44.43 12.23 16.85
N GLY A 265 -44.31 12.57 18.14
CA GLY A 265 -45.32 12.25 19.16
C GLY A 265 -45.44 10.75 19.49
N VAL A 266 -44.52 9.93 18.98
CA VAL A 266 -44.44 8.50 19.29
C VAL A 266 -43.76 8.32 20.65
N LYS A 267 -44.27 7.39 21.48
CA LYS A 267 -43.62 7.05 22.75
C LYS A 267 -42.19 6.56 22.48
N PRO A 268 -41.21 6.86 23.36
CA PRO A 268 -39.86 6.33 23.21
C PRO A 268 -39.87 4.81 23.01
N MET A 269 -39.15 4.34 21.99
CA MET A 269 -39.25 2.98 21.49
C MET A 269 -37.92 2.24 21.63
N GLU A 270 -37.95 0.95 21.91
CA GLU A 270 -36.73 0.13 21.96
C GLU A 270 -36.14 -0.04 20.57
N VAL A 271 -34.83 0.20 20.46
CA VAL A 271 -34.07 0.15 19.22
C VAL A 271 -32.94 -0.88 19.34
N VAL A 272 -32.72 -1.67 18.30
CA VAL A 272 -31.64 -2.65 18.15
C VAL A 272 -30.85 -2.35 16.87
N PHE A 273 -29.53 -2.46 16.93
CA PHE A 273 -28.66 -2.32 15.77
C PHE A 273 -28.29 -3.69 15.24
N ASP A 274 -28.62 -3.93 13.97
CA ASP A 274 -28.51 -5.26 13.36
C ASP A 274 -28.06 -5.16 11.90
N SER A 275 -26.80 -5.53 11.63
CA SER A 275 -26.29 -5.61 10.25
C SER A 275 -26.76 -6.85 9.50
N GLY A 276 -27.37 -7.82 10.19
CA GLY A 276 -28.07 -8.94 9.54
C GLY A 276 -29.42 -8.54 8.96
N SER A 277 -29.78 -7.24 9.05
CA SER A 277 -31.00 -6.68 8.49
C SER A 277 -30.65 -5.62 7.44
N THR A 278 -30.88 -5.92 6.17
CA THR A 278 -30.68 -5.02 5.03
C THR A 278 -31.39 -3.67 5.22
N TYR A 279 -32.63 -3.72 5.69
CA TYR A 279 -33.52 -2.58 5.88
C TYR A 279 -33.73 -2.26 7.36
N THR A 280 -34.16 -1.04 7.64
CA THR A 280 -34.61 -0.64 8.97
C THR A 280 -36.07 -1.05 9.15
N TYR A 281 -36.43 -1.64 10.29
CA TYR A 281 -37.79 -2.06 10.58
C TYR A 281 -38.34 -1.32 11.79
N PHE A 282 -39.43 -0.59 11.59
CA PHE A 282 -40.14 0.08 12.66
C PHE A 282 -41.44 -0.65 12.96
N THR A 283 -41.75 -0.82 14.25
CA THR A 283 -43.06 -1.29 14.72
C THR A 283 -44.18 -0.36 14.22
N ALA A 284 -45.42 -0.84 14.24
CA ALA A 284 -46.56 -0.18 13.59
C ALA A 284 -46.63 1.33 13.82
N GLN A 285 -46.58 1.76 15.09
CA GLN A 285 -46.76 3.17 15.46
C GLN A 285 -45.65 4.08 14.93
N PRO A 286 -44.34 3.82 15.18
CA PRO A 286 -43.26 4.64 14.62
C PRO A 286 -43.22 4.58 13.09
N TYR A 287 -43.46 3.43 12.46
CA TYR A 287 -43.51 3.32 11.01
C TYR A 287 -44.57 4.25 10.40
N GLN A 288 -45.81 4.19 10.90
CA GLN A 288 -46.90 5.03 10.41
C GLN A 288 -46.64 6.53 10.65
N ALA A 289 -46.00 6.88 11.77
CA ALA A 289 -45.62 8.26 12.05
C ALA A 289 -44.58 8.79 11.05
N VAL A 290 -43.56 7.98 10.71
CA VAL A 290 -42.55 8.32 9.68
C VAL A 290 -43.21 8.48 8.32
N VAL A 291 -44.02 7.51 7.90
CA VAL A 291 -44.70 7.54 6.59
C VAL A 291 -45.60 8.78 6.48
N THR A 292 -46.35 9.10 7.54
CA THR A 292 -47.23 10.29 7.57
C THR A 292 -46.42 11.57 7.48
N ALA A 293 -45.34 11.70 8.26
CA ALA A 293 -44.49 12.88 8.26
C ALA A 293 -43.76 13.08 6.91
N LEU A 294 -43.26 12.00 6.33
CA LEU A 294 -42.67 12.01 4.99
C LEU A 294 -43.69 12.50 3.97
N LYS A 295 -44.85 11.83 3.85
CA LYS A 295 -45.89 12.20 2.87
C LYS A 295 -46.35 13.65 3.01
N GLY A 296 -46.45 14.17 4.25
CA GLY A 296 -46.81 15.55 4.51
C GLY A 296 -45.73 16.57 4.12
N GLY A 297 -44.46 16.16 4.02
CA GLY A 297 -43.32 17.01 3.69
C GLY A 297 -42.90 17.02 2.21
N LEU A 298 -43.39 16.09 1.39
CA LEU A 298 -42.98 15.96 -0.01
C LEU A 298 -43.60 17.04 -0.91
N SER A 299 -42.85 17.47 -1.94
CA SER A 299 -43.38 18.37 -2.95
C SER A 299 -44.45 17.70 -3.83
N LYS A 300 -45.35 18.52 -4.39
CA LYS A 300 -46.39 18.06 -5.32
C LYS A 300 -45.83 17.45 -6.62
N SER A 301 -44.53 17.61 -6.88
CA SER A 301 -43.87 17.07 -8.07
C SER A 301 -43.58 15.57 -7.95
N LEU A 302 -43.50 15.04 -6.72
CA LEU A 302 -43.32 13.62 -6.44
C LEU A 302 -44.67 12.92 -6.39
N LYS A 303 -44.81 11.83 -7.15
CA LYS A 303 -46.03 11.01 -7.16
C LYS A 303 -45.72 9.64 -6.56
N GLN A 304 -46.52 9.22 -5.59
CA GLN A 304 -46.42 7.85 -5.06
C GLN A 304 -46.70 6.86 -6.20
N VAL A 305 -45.90 5.80 -6.28
CA VAL A 305 -45.98 4.77 -7.33
C VAL A 305 -45.80 3.39 -6.70
N SER A 306 -46.37 2.37 -7.34
CA SER A 306 -46.08 0.96 -6.99
C SER A 306 -44.77 0.55 -7.66
N ASP A 307 -43.92 -0.15 -6.93
CA ASP A 307 -42.66 -0.71 -7.42
C ASP A 307 -42.52 -2.15 -6.91
N PRO A 308 -42.02 -3.10 -7.72
CA PRO A 308 -41.83 -4.48 -7.27
C PRO A 308 -40.74 -4.64 -6.20
N GLU A 309 -39.80 -3.70 -6.09
CA GLU A 309 -38.65 -3.83 -5.18
C GLU A 309 -39.02 -3.47 -3.73
N LEU A 310 -39.81 -2.41 -3.53
CA LEU A 310 -40.14 -1.89 -2.19
C LEU A 310 -41.59 -1.35 -2.12
N PRO A 311 -42.25 -1.48 -0.97
CA PRO A 311 -43.69 -1.23 -0.86
C PRO A 311 -44.10 0.24 -0.94
N LEU A 312 -43.18 1.18 -0.68
CA LEU A 312 -43.47 2.61 -0.69
C LEU A 312 -42.42 3.39 -1.48
N CYS A 313 -42.83 3.85 -2.66
CA CYS A 313 -41.96 4.54 -3.60
C CYS A 313 -42.60 5.80 -4.20
N TRP A 314 -41.75 6.69 -4.70
CA TRP A 314 -42.13 7.92 -5.38
C TRP A 314 -41.35 8.09 -6.68
N LYS A 315 -42.05 8.57 -7.70
CA LYS A 315 -41.46 8.97 -8.97
C LYS A 315 -41.48 10.48 -9.12
N GLY A 316 -40.39 11.03 -9.66
CA GLY A 316 -40.31 12.42 -10.08
C GLY A 316 -40.78 12.64 -11.52
N PRO A 317 -40.69 13.89 -12.02
CA PRO A 317 -40.92 14.20 -13.43
C PRO A 317 -39.94 13.49 -14.38
N LYS A 318 -38.75 13.15 -13.88
CA LYS A 318 -37.73 12.34 -14.55
C LYS A 318 -37.35 11.18 -13.63
N ALA A 319 -36.92 10.07 -14.22
CA ALA A 319 -36.35 8.95 -13.49
C ALA A 319 -35.13 9.41 -12.68
N PHE A 320 -35.06 9.04 -11.41
CA PHE A 320 -33.90 9.28 -10.57
C PHE A 320 -32.79 8.30 -10.93
N LYS A 321 -31.54 8.76 -10.93
CA LYS A 321 -30.35 7.94 -11.11
C LYS A 321 -29.70 7.59 -9.77
N SER A 322 -29.88 8.43 -8.76
CA SER A 322 -29.35 8.21 -7.41
C SER A 322 -30.17 8.97 -6.37
N VAL A 323 -29.97 8.65 -5.08
CA VAL A 323 -30.61 9.38 -3.97
C VAL A 323 -30.23 10.87 -3.99
N SER A 324 -29.06 11.23 -4.53
CA SER A 324 -28.64 12.64 -4.66
C SER A 324 -29.58 13.47 -5.54
N ASP A 325 -30.30 12.86 -6.48
CA ASP A 325 -31.25 13.55 -7.36
C ASP A 325 -32.52 13.98 -6.63
N VAL A 326 -32.85 13.32 -5.51
CA VAL A 326 -34.13 13.47 -4.81
C VAL A 326 -33.98 13.89 -3.35
N LYS A 327 -32.79 13.78 -2.75
CA LYS A 327 -32.59 13.98 -1.32
C LYS A 327 -33.08 15.32 -0.77
N ASN A 328 -33.05 16.38 -1.58
CA ASN A 328 -33.49 17.72 -1.15
C ASN A 328 -35.01 17.81 -0.95
N GLU A 329 -35.77 16.88 -1.52
CA GLU A 329 -37.22 16.75 -1.35
C GLU A 329 -37.58 16.02 -0.05
N PHE A 330 -36.61 15.39 0.61
CA PHE A 330 -36.77 14.57 1.80
C PHE A 330 -36.02 15.18 3.00
N LYS A 331 -36.48 14.96 4.23
CA LYS A 331 -35.89 15.53 5.45
C LYS A 331 -35.33 14.45 6.37
N SER A 332 -34.21 14.74 7.04
CA SER A 332 -33.59 13.82 7.99
C SER A 332 -34.54 13.40 9.13
N LEU A 333 -34.42 12.13 9.50
CA LEU A 333 -34.96 11.58 10.75
C LEU A 333 -33.90 11.68 11.84
N PHE A 334 -34.33 11.72 13.10
CA PHE A 334 -33.41 11.70 14.24
C PHE A 334 -33.91 10.77 15.33
N LEU A 335 -32.99 9.99 15.88
CA LEU A 335 -33.20 9.21 17.10
C LEU A 335 -32.48 9.90 18.26
N SER A 336 -33.20 10.23 19.31
CA SER A 336 -32.64 10.81 20.53
C SER A 336 -32.73 9.82 21.68
N PHE A 337 -31.58 9.50 22.27
CA PHE A 337 -31.47 8.55 23.38
C PHE A 337 -31.30 9.31 24.69
N ALA A 338 -32.26 9.15 25.60
CA ALA A 338 -32.22 9.83 26.91
C ALA A 338 -31.11 9.29 27.83
N SER A 339 -30.54 8.12 27.50
CA SER A 339 -29.50 7.45 28.28
C SER A 339 -28.15 8.19 28.29
N ALA A 340 -27.92 9.14 27.37
CA ALA A 340 -26.73 9.97 27.36
C ALA A 340 -26.99 11.39 26.85
N LYS A 341 -26.27 12.37 27.40
CA LYS A 341 -26.39 13.78 27.03
C LYS A 341 -25.95 13.98 25.57
N ASN A 342 -26.78 14.63 24.77
CA ASN A 342 -26.55 14.89 23.34
C ASN A 342 -26.38 13.62 22.48
N ALA A 343 -26.91 12.47 22.91
CA ALA A 343 -26.94 11.26 22.09
C ALA A 343 -28.07 11.33 21.06
N ILE A 344 -27.77 11.95 19.93
CA ILE A 344 -28.66 12.08 18.79
C ILE A 344 -28.01 11.41 17.59
N MET A 345 -28.72 10.48 16.96
CA MET A 345 -28.35 9.88 15.69
C MET A 345 -29.18 10.53 14.59
N GLU A 346 -28.53 11.23 13.67
CA GLU A 346 -29.15 11.73 12.46
C GLU A 346 -29.17 10.61 11.40
N ILE A 347 -30.31 10.48 10.74
CA ILE A 347 -30.56 9.56 9.65
C ILE A 347 -30.96 10.41 8.43
N PRO A 348 -29.99 10.79 7.57
CA PRO A 348 -30.27 11.60 6.39
C PRO A 348 -30.99 10.78 5.30
N PRO A 349 -31.53 11.42 4.24
CA PRO A 349 -32.22 10.73 3.14
C PRO A 349 -31.42 9.58 2.52
N GLU A 350 -30.11 9.73 2.40
CA GLU A 350 -29.19 8.69 1.92
C GLU A 350 -29.21 7.41 2.77
N ASN A 351 -29.64 7.51 4.04
CA ASN A 351 -29.66 6.42 5.02
C ASN A 351 -31.07 5.84 5.25
N TYR A 352 -32.06 6.21 4.43
CA TYR A 352 -33.39 5.60 4.43
C TYR A 352 -34.06 5.55 3.06
N LEU A 353 -33.44 6.05 1.99
CA LEU A 353 -33.95 5.98 0.63
C LEU A 353 -33.08 5.12 -0.26
N ILE A 354 -33.73 4.41 -1.19
CA ILE A 354 -33.09 3.65 -2.25
C ILE A 354 -33.65 4.15 -3.58
N VAL A 355 -32.80 4.29 -4.60
CA VAL A 355 -33.26 4.51 -5.96
C VAL A 355 -33.20 3.19 -6.72
N THR A 356 -34.37 2.69 -7.13
CA THR A 356 -34.51 1.40 -7.81
C THR A 356 -34.09 1.48 -9.27
N LYS A 357 -33.92 0.33 -9.92
CA LYS A 357 -33.61 0.24 -11.37
C LYS A 357 -34.64 0.92 -12.28
N THR A 358 -35.88 1.09 -11.83
CA THR A 358 -36.95 1.81 -12.54
C THR A 358 -36.85 3.33 -12.36
N GLY A 359 -35.88 3.80 -11.56
CA GLY A 359 -35.66 5.21 -11.28
C GLY A 359 -36.64 5.81 -10.27
N ASN A 360 -37.22 4.98 -9.40
CA ASN A 360 -38.11 5.40 -8.32
C ASN A 360 -37.32 5.52 -7.01
N ALA A 361 -37.62 6.54 -6.21
CA ALA A 361 -37.10 6.69 -4.86
C ALA A 361 -38.00 5.94 -3.88
N CYS A 362 -37.47 4.96 -3.17
CA CYS A 362 -38.21 4.05 -2.31
C CYS A 362 -37.75 4.13 -0.86
N LEU A 363 -38.69 3.99 0.08
CA LEU A 363 -38.40 3.99 1.50
C LEU A 363 -37.79 2.66 1.93
N GLY A 364 -36.54 2.69 2.40
CA GLY A 364 -35.81 1.56 3.00
C GLY A 364 -36.11 1.35 4.50
N ILE A 365 -37.13 2.01 5.03
CA ILE A 365 -37.72 1.72 6.34
C ILE A 365 -39.01 0.94 6.10
N LEU A 366 -39.11 -0.25 6.67
CA LEU A 366 -40.22 -1.18 6.48
C LEU A 366 -41.07 -1.35 7.74
N ASP A 367 -42.29 -1.85 7.55
CA ASP A 367 -43.24 -2.15 8.63
C ASP A 367 -42.87 -3.46 9.32
N GLY A 368 -42.43 -3.38 10.58
CA GLY A 368 -42.05 -4.52 11.41
C GLY A 368 -43.22 -5.37 11.92
N THR A 369 -44.47 -4.99 11.64
CA THR A 369 -45.63 -5.84 12.00
C THR A 369 -45.69 -7.13 11.20
N ALA A 370 -45.28 -7.10 9.93
CA ALA A 370 -45.23 -8.26 9.04
C ALA A 370 -44.27 -9.35 9.57
N THR A 371 -43.24 -8.93 10.31
CA THR A 371 -42.22 -9.80 10.91
C THR A 371 -42.48 -10.11 12.40
N LYS A 372 -43.62 -9.66 12.96
CA LYS A 372 -44.02 -9.83 14.37
C LYS A 372 -42.96 -9.33 15.37
N LEU A 373 -42.19 -8.32 15.00
CA LEU A 373 -41.17 -7.73 15.87
C LEU A 373 -41.81 -6.97 17.03
N SER A 374 -41.30 -7.18 18.25
CA SER A 374 -41.66 -6.44 19.46
C SER A 374 -40.80 -5.18 19.68
N PHE A 375 -39.77 -4.98 18.86
CA PHE A 375 -38.80 -3.88 18.93
C PHE A 375 -38.48 -3.35 17.52
N ASN A 376 -37.72 -2.26 17.45
CA ASN A 376 -37.36 -1.60 16.19
C ASN A 376 -35.92 -1.92 15.83
N ILE A 377 -35.64 -2.19 14.56
CA ILE A 377 -34.33 -2.56 14.05
C ILE A 377 -33.77 -1.43 13.20
N ILE A 378 -32.54 -1.02 13.51
CA ILE A 378 -31.69 -0.17 12.67
C ILE A 378 -30.83 -1.10 11.82
N GLY A 379 -31.19 -1.19 10.54
CA GLY A 379 -30.51 -2.05 9.57
C GLY A 379 -29.42 -1.33 8.80
N ASP A 380 -28.80 -2.04 7.86
CA ASP A 380 -27.68 -1.59 7.06
C ASP A 380 -27.94 -0.25 6.38
N ILE A 381 -29.11 -0.08 5.75
CA ILE A 381 -29.52 1.19 5.10
C ILE A 381 -29.32 2.41 6.01
N THR A 382 -29.62 2.28 7.31
CA THR A 382 -29.49 3.39 8.26
C THR A 382 -28.07 3.53 8.80
N MET A 383 -27.29 2.45 8.81
CA MET A 383 -25.89 2.45 9.26
C MET A 383 -24.88 2.85 8.17
N GLN A 384 -25.29 2.94 6.90
CA GLN A 384 -24.43 3.38 5.79
C GLN A 384 -23.77 4.75 6.03
N ASP A 385 -22.50 4.89 5.63
CA ASP A 385 -21.62 6.03 5.84
C ASP A 385 -21.48 6.50 7.31
N GLN A 386 -21.80 5.61 8.26
CA GLN A 386 -21.55 5.79 9.68
C GLN A 386 -20.58 4.72 10.18
N MET A 387 -19.60 5.12 11.00
CA MET A 387 -18.84 4.15 11.77
C MET A 387 -19.65 3.80 13.01
N VAL A 388 -20.16 2.57 13.07
CA VAL A 388 -20.90 2.02 14.21
C VAL A 388 -19.96 1.11 15.01
N ILE A 389 -19.92 1.28 16.33
CA ILE A 389 -18.94 0.66 17.20
C ILE A 389 -19.64 0.06 18.42
N TYR A 390 -19.38 -1.22 18.65
CA TYR A 390 -19.93 -2.02 19.73
C TYR A 390 -18.80 -2.36 20.69
N ASP A 391 -18.71 -1.61 21.79
CA ASP A 391 -17.68 -1.80 22.81
C ASP A 391 -18.25 -2.65 23.96
N ASN A 392 -18.11 -3.97 23.83
CA ASN A 392 -18.59 -4.93 24.84
C ASN A 392 -17.76 -4.86 26.14
N GLU A 393 -16.51 -4.39 26.08
CA GLU A 393 -15.68 -4.18 27.29
C GLU A 393 -16.30 -3.12 28.20
N LYS A 394 -16.82 -2.04 27.62
CA LYS A 394 -17.45 -0.94 28.37
C LYS A 394 -18.98 -0.98 28.36
N SER A 395 -19.57 -2.00 27.73
CA SER A 395 -21.02 -2.11 27.56
C SER A 395 -21.64 -0.84 26.97
N GLN A 396 -21.07 -0.33 25.88
CA GLN A 396 -21.56 0.88 25.19
C GLN A 396 -21.59 0.70 23.67
N LEU A 397 -22.58 1.32 23.04
CA LEU A 397 -22.71 1.43 21.59
C LEU A 397 -22.36 2.86 21.18
N GLY A 398 -21.69 3.03 20.05
CA GLY A 398 -21.39 4.36 19.56
C GLY A 398 -21.42 4.48 18.06
N TRP A 399 -21.60 5.72 17.60
CA TRP A 399 -21.60 6.05 16.18
C TRP A 399 -20.87 7.36 15.90
N LYS A 400 -20.38 7.47 14.67
CA LYS A 400 -19.80 8.70 14.13
C LYS A 400 -20.10 8.80 12.63
N GLN A 401 -20.71 9.89 12.22
CA GLN A 401 -20.92 10.17 10.80
C GLN A 401 -19.59 10.50 10.09
N ARG A 402 -19.45 10.04 8.85
CA ARG A 402 -18.43 10.52 7.94
C ARG A 402 -18.86 11.90 7.45
N THR A 403 -18.24 12.96 7.97
CA THR A 403 -18.64 14.35 7.64
C THR A 403 -18.54 14.62 6.14
N GLY A 404 -19.68 14.90 5.51
CA GLY A 404 -19.77 15.39 4.13
C GLY A 404 -19.30 16.85 4.00
N VAL A 405 -18.61 17.12 2.90
CA VAL A 405 -18.12 18.44 2.47
C VAL A 405 -19.32 19.36 2.20
N SER A 406 -19.48 20.41 3.02
CA SER A 406 -20.20 21.62 2.62
C SER A 406 -19.21 22.57 1.94
N ALA A 407 -19.66 23.23 0.86
CA ALA A 407 -18.88 24.07 -0.03
C ALA A 407 -17.99 25.12 0.69
N LYS A 408 -16.76 25.26 0.15
CA LYS A 408 -15.66 26.17 0.52
C LYS A 408 -14.93 25.83 1.82
N GLY A 409 -13.72 25.29 1.66
CA GLY A 409 -12.69 25.25 2.69
C GLY A 409 -12.04 23.88 2.80
N SER A 410 -10.76 23.81 2.43
CA SER A 410 -9.86 22.66 2.55
C SER A 410 -9.97 21.98 3.92
N VAL A 411 -10.23 20.68 3.96
CA VAL A 411 -10.26 19.91 5.21
C VAL A 411 -8.91 19.24 5.43
N ALA A 412 -8.24 19.70 6.49
CA ALA A 412 -6.97 19.21 6.98
C ALA A 412 -7.10 17.82 7.63
N SER A 413 -6.20 16.92 7.27
CA SER A 413 -5.91 15.69 8.01
C SER A 413 -5.39 16.03 9.41
N SER A 414 -6.21 15.83 10.44
CA SER A 414 -5.77 15.96 11.82
C SER A 414 -5.02 14.70 12.26
N HIS A 415 -3.69 14.77 12.30
CA HIS A 415 -2.85 13.95 13.16
C HIS A 415 -3.32 14.07 14.63
N TYR A 416 -3.38 12.96 15.36
CA TYR A 416 -3.32 13.01 16.83
C TYR A 416 -2.17 12.16 17.38
N TYR A 417 -1.13 12.89 17.77
CA TYR A 417 -0.14 12.53 18.77
C TYR A 417 -0.84 12.33 20.12
N SER A 418 -0.57 11.21 20.80
CA SER A 418 -0.84 11.07 22.22
C SER A 418 0.06 12.03 23.00
N ARG A 419 -0.55 12.98 23.72
CA ARG A 419 0.12 13.85 24.69
C ARG A 419 -0.54 13.61 26.03
N SER A 420 0.10 12.81 26.89
CA SER A 420 -0.30 12.70 28.29
C SER A 420 0.00 14.01 29.01
N GLN A 421 -1.04 14.69 29.48
CA GLN A 421 -0.94 15.69 30.53
C GLN A 421 -1.49 15.06 31.81
N SER A 422 -0.60 14.68 32.70
CA SER A 422 -0.93 14.40 34.09
C SER A 422 -0.89 15.72 34.86
N SER A 423 -2.03 16.12 35.44
CA SER A 423 -2.07 17.07 36.55
C SER A 423 -2.78 16.40 37.72
N SER A 424 -2.01 15.92 38.68
CA SER A 424 -2.38 16.01 40.10
C SER A 424 -1.12 15.90 40.94
N THR A 425 -0.91 16.93 41.74
CA THR A 425 0.13 17.08 42.75
C THR A 425 -0.20 16.27 44.00
N ALA A 426 0.86 15.95 44.75
CA ALA A 426 0.92 15.51 46.15
C ALA A 426 0.73 14.00 46.44
N MET A 427 1.84 13.27 46.54
CA MET A 427 2.48 13.03 47.84
C MET A 427 3.88 12.43 47.64
N ALA A 428 4.86 13.08 48.25
CA ALA A 428 6.23 12.60 48.34
C ALA A 428 6.35 11.61 49.50
N ALA A 429 7.06 10.49 49.29
CA ALA A 429 8.17 10.02 50.13
C ALA A 429 8.50 8.55 49.84
N ARG A 430 9.78 8.31 49.48
CA ARG A 430 10.66 7.18 49.86
C ARG A 430 10.11 5.77 49.51
N TRP A 431 10.85 4.89 48.83
CA TRP A 431 12.03 4.19 49.32
C TRP A 431 12.84 3.64 48.14
N THR A 432 14.15 3.85 48.19
CA THR A 432 15.18 3.19 47.40
C THR A 432 15.49 1.79 47.92
N LEU A 433 16.14 0.98 47.06
CA LEU A 433 16.78 -0.33 47.28
C LEU A 433 15.86 -1.54 47.01
N VAL A 434 16.01 -2.17 45.84
CA VAL A 434 16.87 -3.35 45.67
C VAL A 434 17.21 -3.45 44.18
N ALA A 435 18.44 -3.07 43.83
CA ALA A 435 19.10 -3.49 42.61
C ALA A 435 19.84 -4.79 42.93
N GLY A 436 19.71 -5.79 42.05
CA GLY A 436 20.62 -6.95 42.05
C GLY A 436 19.92 -8.30 42.20
N LEU A 437 19.13 -8.71 41.20
CA LEU A 437 19.06 -10.10 40.74
C LEU A 437 18.23 -10.18 39.45
N LEU A 438 18.82 -9.88 38.29
CA LEU A 438 18.29 -10.21 36.95
C LEU A 438 19.42 -10.01 35.92
N LEU A 439 20.50 -10.77 36.12
CA LEU A 439 21.43 -11.13 35.06
C LEU A 439 21.14 -12.60 34.77
N LEU A 440 20.84 -12.91 33.50
CA LEU A 440 20.53 -14.23 32.90
C LEU A 440 19.05 -14.46 32.54
N LEU A 441 18.60 -13.78 31.47
CA LEU A 441 17.58 -14.27 30.55
C LEU A 441 18.08 -13.94 29.13
N PRO A 442 18.16 -14.91 28.20
CA PRO A 442 18.61 -14.64 26.84
C PRO A 442 17.57 -13.83 26.09
N LEU A 443 18.05 -12.81 25.39
CA LEU A 443 17.33 -11.94 24.47
C LEU A 443 16.71 -12.78 23.33
N LEU A 444 15.39 -12.83 23.23
CA LEU A 444 14.73 -13.04 21.94
C LEU A 444 14.47 -11.67 21.31
N PRO A 445 15.06 -11.36 20.15
CA PRO A 445 14.81 -10.09 19.48
C PRO A 445 13.43 -10.09 18.81
N SER A 446 12.48 -9.36 19.40
CA SER A 446 11.28 -8.91 18.69
C SER A 446 11.66 -7.73 17.77
N ALA A 447 12.06 -8.04 16.54
CA ALA A 447 12.23 -7.07 15.47
C ALA A 447 11.27 -7.41 14.33
N SER A 448 10.05 -6.86 14.36
CA SER A 448 9.19 -6.77 13.19
C SER A 448 9.54 -5.49 12.43
N SER A 449 10.58 -5.57 11.58
CA SER A 449 10.86 -4.54 10.59
C SER A 449 9.96 -4.76 9.37
N SER A 450 9.27 -3.72 8.92
CA SER A 450 8.58 -3.69 7.62
C SER A 450 9.58 -4.05 6.50
N SER A 451 9.44 -5.22 5.88
CA SER A 451 10.26 -5.64 4.74
C SER A 451 9.58 -5.22 3.44
N SER A 452 9.86 -4.00 2.99
CA SER A 452 9.66 -3.59 1.61
C SER A 452 10.98 -3.69 0.84
N MET A 453 10.90 -4.05 -0.42
CA MET A 453 12.02 -4.05 -1.36
C MET A 453 11.73 -3.03 -2.43
N VAL A 454 12.65 -2.09 -2.65
CA VAL A 454 12.51 -1.03 -3.66
C VAL A 454 13.53 -1.27 -4.76
N PHE A 455 13.07 -1.15 -5.99
CA PHE A 455 13.83 -1.33 -7.21
C PHE A 455 13.78 -0.04 -8.03
N LYS A 456 14.91 0.33 -8.62
CA LYS A 456 14.96 1.40 -9.61
C LYS A 456 14.37 0.89 -10.92
N LEU A 457 13.49 1.69 -11.52
CA LEU A 457 13.01 1.48 -12.87
C LEU A 457 13.84 2.30 -13.86
N ASN A 458 14.01 1.74 -15.05
CA ASN A 458 14.57 2.39 -16.22
C ASN A 458 13.52 2.36 -17.35
N GLY A 459 13.84 2.97 -18.50
CA GLY A 459 12.93 3.05 -19.64
C GLY A 459 12.06 4.31 -19.64
N ASN A 460 11.16 4.41 -20.59
CA ASN A 460 10.25 5.53 -20.78
C ASN A 460 9.10 5.12 -21.71
N VAL A 461 8.02 5.91 -21.74
CA VAL A 461 6.91 5.68 -22.68
C VAL A 461 7.37 5.85 -24.13
N TYR A 462 8.21 6.85 -24.40
CA TYR A 462 8.76 7.12 -25.72
C TYR A 462 10.20 7.63 -25.61
N PRO A 463 11.14 7.13 -26.45
CA PRO A 463 10.94 6.20 -27.56
C PRO A 463 10.99 4.71 -27.17
N ALA A 464 11.28 4.35 -25.91
CA ALA A 464 11.51 2.96 -25.53
C ALA A 464 10.23 2.11 -25.56
N GLY A 465 9.10 2.65 -25.10
CA GLY A 465 7.81 1.95 -25.11
C GLY A 465 7.62 0.98 -23.94
N TYR A 466 8.44 1.04 -22.90
CA TYR A 466 8.30 0.22 -21.69
C TYR A 466 9.14 0.77 -20.55
N PHE A 467 8.73 0.43 -19.32
CA PHE A 467 9.53 0.56 -18.12
C PHE A 467 10.01 -0.82 -17.69
N TYR A 468 11.26 -0.92 -17.27
CA TYR A 468 11.86 -2.19 -16.90
C TYR A 468 12.68 -2.08 -15.63
N VAL A 469 12.87 -3.24 -15.00
CA VAL A 469 13.66 -3.41 -13.78
C VAL A 469 14.74 -4.46 -14.00
N THR A 470 15.89 -4.27 -13.35
CA THR A 470 16.94 -5.27 -13.33
C THR A 470 16.65 -6.30 -12.24
N MET A 471 16.41 -7.55 -12.62
CA MET A 471 16.33 -8.69 -11.71
C MET A 471 17.57 -9.54 -11.85
N ASN A 472 18.12 -9.97 -10.72
CA ASN A 472 19.31 -10.81 -10.67
C ASN A 472 18.88 -12.26 -10.43
N ILE A 473 19.14 -13.15 -11.38
CA ILE A 473 18.61 -14.53 -11.42
C ILE A 473 19.76 -15.51 -11.67
N ALA A 474 19.60 -16.76 -11.25
CA ALA A 474 20.57 -17.86 -11.29
C ALA A 474 21.66 -17.82 -10.22
N ASP A 475 22.44 -18.91 -10.15
CA ASP A 475 23.61 -19.07 -9.30
C ASP A 475 24.78 -19.62 -10.13
N PRO A 476 25.80 -18.80 -10.48
CA PRO A 476 26.02 -17.43 -10.00
C PRO A 476 25.01 -16.42 -10.57
N SER A 477 24.67 -15.43 -9.74
CA SER A 477 23.71 -14.37 -10.02
C SER A 477 24.03 -13.54 -11.26
N LYS A 478 23.10 -13.49 -12.23
CA LYS A 478 23.19 -12.73 -13.48
C LYS A 478 22.06 -11.69 -13.60
N PRO A 479 22.34 -10.47 -14.09
CA PRO A 479 21.31 -9.45 -14.28
C PRO A 479 20.50 -9.71 -15.56
N TYR A 480 19.19 -9.46 -15.49
CA TYR A 480 18.26 -9.46 -16.61
C TYR A 480 17.31 -8.27 -16.51
N PHE A 481 16.96 -7.67 -17.64
CA PHE A 481 16.04 -6.54 -17.73
C PHE A 481 14.64 -7.04 -18.05
N LEU A 482 13.71 -6.86 -17.12
CA LEU A 482 12.34 -7.34 -17.26
C LEU A 482 11.37 -6.17 -17.38
N SER A 483 10.51 -6.19 -18.40
CA SER A 483 9.43 -5.22 -18.56
C SER A 483 8.42 -5.34 -17.41
N VAL A 484 8.06 -4.23 -16.77
CA VAL A 484 7.15 -4.22 -15.62
C VAL A 484 5.71 -4.32 -16.10
N ASP A 485 5.06 -5.46 -15.86
CA ASP A 485 3.77 -5.76 -16.45
C ASP A 485 2.72 -6.19 -15.41
N THR A 486 1.80 -5.28 -15.09
CA THR A 486 0.64 -5.59 -14.23
C THR A 486 -0.53 -6.22 -14.99
N GLY A 487 -0.45 -6.30 -16.32
CA GLY A 487 -1.42 -6.99 -17.19
C GLY A 487 -1.23 -8.50 -17.24
N SER A 488 -0.08 -9.04 -16.82
CA SER A 488 0.20 -10.48 -16.81
C SER A 488 0.67 -11.02 -15.45
N ASP A 489 0.51 -12.33 -15.27
CA ASP A 489 0.74 -13.03 -14.00
C ASP A 489 2.17 -13.61 -13.88
N LEU A 490 2.63 -14.33 -14.91
CA LEU A 490 3.88 -15.07 -14.87
C LEU A 490 5.07 -14.18 -15.23
N THR A 491 6.09 -14.17 -14.38
CA THR A 491 7.42 -13.64 -14.74
C THR A 491 8.15 -14.65 -15.62
N TRP A 492 8.69 -14.21 -16.76
CA TRP A 492 9.38 -15.10 -17.70
C TRP A 492 10.54 -14.41 -18.43
N LEU A 493 11.52 -15.20 -18.88
CA LEU A 493 12.69 -14.79 -19.66
C LEU A 493 12.75 -15.56 -20.98
N GLU A 494 13.32 -14.94 -22.02
CA GLU A 494 13.69 -15.66 -23.23
C GLU A 494 14.86 -16.60 -22.96
N CYS A 495 14.71 -17.86 -23.36
CA CYS A 495 15.61 -18.93 -23.02
C CYS A 495 16.21 -19.64 -24.22
N ALA A 496 17.48 -20.04 -24.12
CA ALA A 496 18.02 -21.00 -25.07
C ALA A 496 17.36 -22.37 -24.80
N ALA A 497 16.70 -22.95 -25.80
CA ALA A 497 16.19 -24.32 -25.71
C ALA A 497 17.36 -25.32 -25.55
N SER A 498 17.05 -26.56 -25.15
CA SER A 498 18.02 -27.64 -24.94
C SER A 498 18.83 -28.02 -26.20
N ASN A 499 18.38 -27.60 -27.40
CA ASN A 499 19.09 -27.74 -28.67
C ASN A 499 19.86 -26.47 -29.10
N GLY A 500 19.86 -25.41 -28.28
CA GLY A 500 20.58 -24.16 -28.52
C GLY A 500 19.84 -23.09 -29.33
N ALA A 501 18.60 -23.29 -29.77
CA ALA A 501 17.83 -22.31 -30.55
C ALA A 501 16.54 -21.88 -29.82
N CYS A 502 16.40 -20.58 -29.57
CA CYS A 502 15.16 -19.94 -29.14
C CYS A 502 14.39 -19.54 -30.42
N GLU A 503 13.21 -20.11 -30.67
CA GLU A 503 12.41 -19.85 -31.87
C GLU A 503 11.68 -18.52 -31.73
N GLY A 504 11.66 -17.66 -32.75
CA GLY A 504 10.92 -16.39 -32.63
C GLY A 504 11.48 -15.36 -31.62
N CYS A 505 12.56 -15.66 -30.90
CA CYS A 505 13.04 -14.82 -29.79
C CYS A 505 13.73 -13.53 -30.26
N ASN A 506 13.73 -12.55 -29.36
CA ASN A 506 14.27 -11.22 -29.62
C ASN A 506 15.77 -11.15 -29.30
N LYS A 507 16.44 -10.15 -29.86
CA LYS A 507 17.82 -9.85 -29.46
C LYS A 507 17.77 -8.90 -28.26
N GLY A 508 17.79 -9.49 -27.07
CA GLY A 508 17.82 -8.77 -25.80
C GLY A 508 19.19 -8.14 -25.46
N PRO A 509 19.25 -7.34 -24.38
CA PRO A 509 20.48 -6.75 -23.86
C PRO A 509 21.46 -7.77 -23.28
N HIS A 510 20.96 -8.93 -22.82
CA HIS A 510 21.78 -10.02 -22.30
C HIS A 510 21.67 -11.28 -23.17
N PRO A 511 22.62 -12.23 -23.07
CA PRO A 511 22.45 -13.56 -23.64
C PRO A 511 21.19 -14.22 -23.08
N HIS A 512 20.46 -14.95 -23.94
CA HIS A 512 19.29 -15.71 -23.52
C HIS A 512 19.58 -16.51 -22.26
N TYR A 513 18.59 -16.55 -21.37
CA TYR A 513 18.72 -17.24 -20.11
C TYR A 513 19.03 -18.73 -20.39
N GLN A 514 20.12 -19.20 -19.80
CA GLN A 514 20.59 -20.57 -19.93
C GLN A 514 20.46 -21.24 -18.56
N PRO A 515 19.43 -22.07 -18.35
CA PRO A 515 19.32 -22.84 -17.13
C PRO A 515 20.50 -23.84 -17.05
N GLY A 516 21.32 -23.73 -16.00
CA GLY A 516 22.49 -24.59 -15.79
C GLY A 516 22.55 -25.16 -14.36
N PRO A 517 22.82 -26.48 -14.16
CA PRO A 517 22.94 -27.05 -12.82
C PRO A 517 24.06 -26.37 -12.01
N PRO A 518 23.95 -26.23 -10.67
CA PRO A 518 22.93 -26.78 -9.79
C PRO A 518 21.75 -25.83 -9.49
N SER A 519 21.66 -24.68 -10.18
CA SER A 519 20.82 -23.55 -9.78
C SER A 519 19.32 -23.71 -10.07
N TYR A 520 18.95 -24.36 -11.18
CA TYR A 520 17.56 -24.45 -11.63
C TYR A 520 16.95 -25.86 -11.49
N LYS A 521 15.61 -25.91 -11.40
CA LYS A 521 14.81 -27.14 -11.48
C LYS A 521 13.64 -26.93 -12.42
N VAL A 522 13.49 -27.79 -13.43
CA VAL A 522 12.28 -27.80 -14.26
C VAL A 522 11.11 -28.23 -13.39
N VAL A 523 9.98 -27.52 -13.46
CA VAL A 523 8.78 -27.88 -12.71
C VAL A 523 8.08 -29.03 -13.42
N PRO A 524 7.94 -30.21 -12.79
CA PRO A 524 7.25 -31.33 -13.40
C PRO A 524 5.77 -31.03 -13.65
N CYS A 525 5.19 -31.72 -14.62
CA CYS A 525 3.76 -31.60 -14.87
C CYS A 525 2.97 -31.90 -13.59
N THR A 526 3.30 -32.93 -12.82
CA THR A 526 2.58 -33.30 -11.60
C THR A 526 2.75 -32.34 -10.41
N ASP A 527 3.57 -31.31 -10.54
CA ASP A 527 3.84 -30.37 -9.46
C ASP A 527 2.63 -29.45 -9.19
N PRO A 528 2.29 -29.17 -7.92
CA PRO A 528 1.23 -28.22 -7.56
C PRO A 528 1.42 -26.81 -8.14
N LEU A 529 2.67 -26.36 -8.39
CA LEU A 529 2.93 -25.09 -9.06
C LEU A 529 2.41 -25.09 -10.51
N CYS A 530 2.44 -26.25 -11.18
CA CYS A 530 1.89 -26.38 -12.52
C CYS A 530 0.36 -26.31 -12.52
N ASP A 531 -0.28 -26.97 -11.54
CA ASP A 531 -1.73 -26.88 -11.35
C ASP A 531 -2.15 -25.42 -11.07
N ALA A 532 -1.41 -24.75 -10.20
CA ALA A 532 -1.63 -23.34 -9.86
C ALA A 532 -1.48 -22.43 -11.09
N LEU A 533 -0.43 -22.61 -11.90
CA LEU A 533 -0.22 -21.85 -13.13
C LEU A 533 -1.40 -21.99 -14.10
N HIS A 534 -1.80 -23.21 -14.43
CA HIS A 534 -2.89 -23.44 -15.38
C HIS A 534 -4.25 -23.03 -14.84
N GLN A 535 -4.48 -23.17 -13.54
CA GLN A 535 -5.66 -22.65 -12.88
C GLN A 535 -5.73 -21.12 -12.99
N ASP A 536 -4.62 -20.43 -12.72
CA ASP A 536 -4.54 -18.97 -12.73
C ASP A 536 -4.65 -18.40 -14.15
N LEU A 537 -3.98 -19.02 -15.13
CA LEU A 537 -4.12 -18.69 -16.56
C LEU A 537 -5.48 -19.12 -17.14
N GLY A 538 -6.25 -19.93 -16.41
CA GLY A 538 -7.48 -20.56 -16.88
C GLY A 538 -7.27 -21.41 -18.13
N THR A 539 -6.09 -21.99 -18.30
CA THR A 539 -5.75 -22.88 -19.42
C THR A 539 -5.88 -24.33 -18.98
N THR A 540 -6.11 -25.22 -19.94
CA THR A 540 -6.00 -26.65 -19.66
C THR A 540 -4.53 -27.01 -19.58
N LYS A 541 -4.16 -27.73 -18.53
CA LYS A 541 -2.83 -28.28 -18.35
C LYS A 541 -2.56 -29.31 -19.44
N HIS A 542 -1.74 -28.94 -20.41
CA HIS A 542 -1.31 -29.77 -21.54
C HIS A 542 0.17 -30.02 -21.41
N CYS A 543 0.54 -31.11 -20.73
CA CYS A 543 1.94 -31.50 -20.62
C CYS A 543 2.28 -32.45 -21.75
N THR A 544 3.13 -32.00 -22.67
CA THR A 544 3.62 -32.83 -23.77
C THR A 544 4.53 -33.94 -23.23
N GLU A 545 5.25 -33.64 -22.15
CA GLU A 545 6.13 -34.54 -21.40
C GLU A 545 5.73 -34.54 -19.91
N PRO A 546 5.66 -35.68 -19.21
CA PRO A 546 5.24 -35.74 -17.80
C PRO A 546 6.20 -35.01 -16.84
N PHE A 547 7.43 -34.72 -17.29
CA PHE A 547 8.47 -34.09 -16.49
C PHE A 547 8.59 -32.57 -16.68
N GLN A 548 7.69 -31.95 -17.46
CA GLN A 548 7.73 -30.52 -17.75
C GLN A 548 6.34 -29.89 -17.68
N CYS A 549 6.24 -28.74 -17.05
CA CYS A 549 5.04 -27.91 -17.03
C CYS A 549 5.13 -26.86 -18.15
N ASP A 550 4.42 -27.08 -19.24
CA ASP A 550 4.40 -26.18 -20.40
C ASP A 550 3.41 -25.03 -20.19
N TYR A 551 3.74 -23.83 -20.65
CA TYR A 551 2.84 -22.68 -20.65
C TYR A 551 2.77 -22.01 -22.03
N LYS A 552 1.62 -21.38 -22.29
CA LYS A 552 1.43 -20.47 -23.41
C LYS A 552 0.71 -19.22 -22.93
N LEU A 553 1.38 -18.08 -23.02
CA LEU A 553 0.84 -16.75 -22.75
C LEU A 553 0.48 -16.08 -24.06
N THR A 554 -0.62 -15.35 -24.08
CA THR A 554 -1.06 -14.55 -25.22
C THR A 554 -1.20 -13.11 -24.78
N TYR A 555 -0.42 -12.24 -25.40
CA TYR A 555 -0.46 -10.79 -25.24
C TYR A 555 -1.17 -10.18 -26.44
N ALA A 556 -1.48 -8.89 -26.36
CA ALA A 556 -2.08 -8.17 -27.48
C ALA A 556 -1.14 -8.08 -28.71
N ASP A 557 0.17 -8.13 -28.50
CA ASP A 557 1.21 -7.91 -29.50
C ASP A 557 2.08 -9.15 -29.81
N GLY A 558 1.79 -10.30 -29.18
CA GLY A 558 2.54 -11.52 -29.39
C GLY A 558 2.14 -12.66 -28.45
N THR A 559 2.88 -13.76 -28.49
CA THR A 559 2.68 -14.92 -27.60
C THR A 559 3.99 -15.34 -26.98
N SER A 560 3.98 -15.92 -25.79
CA SER A 560 5.17 -16.56 -25.22
C SER A 560 4.85 -17.99 -24.86
N THR A 561 5.55 -18.94 -25.47
CA THR A 561 5.44 -20.38 -25.20
C THR A 561 6.73 -20.86 -24.56
N GLY A 562 6.60 -21.64 -23.50
CA GLY A 562 7.74 -21.99 -22.67
C GLY A 562 7.47 -23.07 -21.64
N ALA A 563 8.46 -23.31 -20.78
CA ALA A 563 8.34 -24.22 -19.64
C ALA A 563 8.49 -23.47 -18.32
N LEU A 564 7.73 -23.87 -17.31
CA LEU A 564 7.90 -23.38 -15.94
C LEU A 564 9.11 -24.06 -15.29
N MET A 565 9.97 -23.27 -14.66
CA MET A 565 11.09 -23.74 -13.84
C MET A 565 11.12 -23.00 -12.51
N THR A 566 11.96 -23.43 -11.58
CA THR A 566 12.37 -22.64 -10.41
C THR A 566 13.86 -22.35 -10.46
N ASP A 567 14.28 -21.14 -10.09
CA ASP A 567 15.68 -20.75 -9.95
C ASP A 567 15.85 -19.66 -8.87
N LYS A 568 17.08 -19.38 -8.47
CA LYS A 568 17.44 -18.45 -7.41
C LYS A 568 17.33 -16.99 -7.86
N PHE A 569 16.71 -16.16 -7.01
CA PHE A 569 16.65 -14.71 -7.17
C PHE A 569 17.53 -13.99 -6.15
N SER A 570 18.39 -13.09 -6.62
CA SER A 570 19.21 -12.21 -5.77
C SER A 570 18.48 -10.90 -5.49
N LEU A 571 17.83 -10.84 -4.33
CA LEU A 571 16.98 -9.72 -3.91
C LEU A 571 17.68 -8.81 -2.90
N PRO A 572 17.40 -7.49 -2.91
CA PRO A 572 17.95 -6.55 -1.93
C PRO A 572 17.28 -6.77 -0.55
N MET A 573 17.88 -7.60 0.32
CA MET A 573 17.32 -7.95 1.65
C MET A 573 18.01 -7.24 2.82
N VAL A 574 17.24 -6.95 3.88
CA VAL A 574 17.71 -6.38 5.17
C VAL A 574 18.32 -7.45 6.11
N LYS A 575 18.03 -8.74 5.86
CA LYS A 575 18.66 -9.90 6.50
C LYS A 575 18.71 -11.04 5.47
N PRO A 576 19.89 -11.51 5.05
CA PRO A 576 19.95 -12.73 4.25
C PRO A 576 19.64 -13.93 5.17
N PRO A 577 18.65 -14.78 4.87
CA PRO A 577 18.87 -16.21 5.11
C PRO A 577 20.05 -16.62 4.22
N ASN A 578 20.84 -17.58 4.65
CA ASN A 578 21.98 -18.10 3.88
C ASN A 578 21.61 -18.80 2.55
N ASP A 579 20.40 -18.57 1.98
CA ASP A 579 19.98 -19.11 0.70
C ASP A 579 19.07 -18.11 -0.04
N HIS A 580 19.45 -17.76 -1.27
CA HIS A 580 18.59 -17.09 -2.25
C HIS A 580 17.35 -17.96 -2.51
N PRO A 581 16.12 -17.39 -2.55
CA PRO A 581 14.91 -18.18 -2.74
C PRO A 581 14.83 -18.79 -4.14
N ASP A 582 14.52 -20.08 -4.21
CA ASP A 582 14.06 -20.74 -5.43
C ASP A 582 12.64 -20.22 -5.75
N LEU A 583 12.51 -19.40 -6.78
CA LEU A 583 11.23 -18.85 -7.25
C LEU A 583 10.92 -19.37 -8.65
N ALA A 584 9.65 -19.64 -8.92
CA ALA A 584 9.14 -20.06 -10.20
C ALA A 584 9.23 -18.93 -11.24
N ILE A 585 9.74 -19.28 -12.42
CA ILE A 585 9.94 -18.39 -13.57
C ILE A 585 9.67 -19.16 -14.86
N GLY A 586 9.08 -18.49 -15.86
CA GLY A 586 8.88 -19.06 -17.19
C GLY A 586 10.14 -18.98 -18.04
N CYS A 587 10.46 -20.08 -18.72
CA CYS A 587 11.46 -20.16 -19.77
C CYS A 587 10.80 -20.09 -21.14
N GLY A 588 10.76 -18.91 -21.76
CA GLY A 588 10.16 -18.72 -23.07
C GLY A 588 11.09 -19.19 -24.17
N TYR A 589 10.74 -20.28 -24.87
CA TYR A 589 11.53 -20.80 -25.99
C TYR A 589 10.97 -20.40 -27.36
N ASP A 590 9.70 -19.94 -27.40
CA ASP A 590 9.04 -19.49 -28.62
C ASP A 590 8.19 -18.23 -28.36
N GLN A 591 8.47 -17.13 -29.09
CA GLN A 591 7.74 -15.86 -28.96
C GLN A 591 6.71 -15.57 -30.07
N GLY A 592 6.45 -16.52 -30.99
CA GLY A 592 5.39 -16.42 -32.00
C GLY A 592 5.51 -15.24 -32.98
N GLU A 593 5.98 -15.50 -34.20
CA GLU A 593 6.16 -14.59 -35.36
C GLU A 593 6.81 -13.19 -35.11
N LYS A 594 7.93 -12.98 -35.83
CA LYS A 594 8.91 -11.84 -35.82
C LYS A 594 10.12 -12.01 -34.91
N ALA A 595 10.88 -13.10 -35.12
CA ALA A 595 12.23 -13.28 -34.60
C ALA A 595 13.15 -12.09 -34.93
N GLY A 596 14.05 -11.74 -34.00
CA GLY A 596 15.19 -10.86 -34.29
C GLY A 596 14.94 -9.35 -34.15
N LYS A 597 13.85 -8.90 -33.51
CA LYS A 597 13.75 -7.49 -33.07
C LYS A 597 14.79 -7.24 -31.97
N ILE A 598 15.44 -6.09 -32.02
CA ILE A 598 16.31 -5.64 -30.93
C ILE A 598 15.40 -5.05 -29.86
N MET A 599 15.39 -5.66 -28.68
CA MET A 599 14.64 -5.20 -27.52
C MET A 599 15.62 -4.79 -26.42
N ALA A 600 15.27 -3.80 -25.59
CA ALA A 600 16.06 -3.41 -24.44
C ALA A 600 15.67 -4.16 -23.16
N VAL A 601 14.91 -5.24 -23.29
CA VAL A 601 14.50 -6.16 -22.21
C VAL A 601 14.72 -7.61 -22.65
N ASP A 602 14.92 -8.50 -21.68
CA ASP A 602 15.16 -9.94 -21.84
C ASP A 602 13.89 -10.77 -21.60
N GLY A 603 12.81 -10.15 -21.10
CA GLY A 603 11.56 -10.81 -20.77
C GLY A 603 10.57 -9.89 -20.04
N ILE A 604 9.58 -10.49 -19.40
CA ILE A 604 8.48 -9.78 -18.72
C ILE A 604 8.47 -10.14 -17.23
N LEU A 605 8.31 -9.12 -16.40
CA LEU A 605 8.00 -9.24 -14.98
C LEU A 605 6.49 -9.15 -14.79
N GLY A 606 5.82 -10.31 -14.81
CA GLY A 606 4.39 -10.43 -14.50
C GLY A 606 4.10 -10.10 -13.03
N LEU A 607 3.21 -9.13 -12.81
CA LEU A 607 2.86 -8.56 -11.51
C LEU A 607 1.37 -8.71 -11.18
N GLY A 608 0.66 -9.59 -11.88
CA GLY A 608 -0.71 -9.95 -11.55
C GLY A 608 -0.86 -10.61 -10.16
N PRO A 609 -2.10 -10.74 -9.65
CA PRO A 609 -2.42 -11.20 -8.31
C PRO A 609 -2.47 -12.74 -8.20
N SER A 610 -2.11 -13.47 -9.27
CA SER A 610 -2.05 -14.94 -9.25
C SER A 610 -1.10 -15.48 -8.19
N SER A 611 -1.26 -16.77 -7.89
CA SER A 611 -0.41 -17.47 -6.93
C SER A 611 1.02 -17.69 -7.44
N VAL A 612 1.20 -17.71 -8.77
CA VAL A 612 2.48 -17.90 -9.45
C VAL A 612 3.22 -16.59 -9.75
N SER A 613 2.62 -15.43 -9.51
CA SER A 613 3.32 -14.14 -9.69
C SER A 613 4.46 -13.97 -8.71
N LEU A 614 5.49 -13.20 -9.10
CA LEU A 614 6.69 -13.03 -8.28
C LEU A 614 6.34 -12.56 -6.87
N VAL A 615 5.45 -11.58 -6.73
CA VAL A 615 5.11 -10.98 -5.43
C VAL A 615 4.34 -11.95 -4.53
N SER A 616 3.44 -12.76 -5.09
CA SER A 616 2.76 -13.83 -4.36
C SER A 616 3.74 -14.90 -3.88
N GLN A 617 4.72 -15.29 -4.70
CA GLN A 617 5.77 -16.20 -4.31
C GLN A 617 6.66 -15.61 -3.20
N LEU A 618 7.08 -14.34 -3.32
CA LEU A 618 7.85 -13.66 -2.27
C LEU A 618 7.11 -13.63 -0.93
N LYS A 619 5.79 -13.42 -0.96
CA LYS A 619 4.93 -13.48 0.23
C LYS A 619 4.86 -14.91 0.79
N ASN A 620 4.69 -15.92 -0.04
CA ASN A 620 4.61 -17.33 0.36
C ASN A 620 5.91 -17.85 0.97
N HIS A 621 7.06 -17.38 0.46
CA HIS A 621 8.38 -17.65 1.02
C HIS A 621 8.72 -16.80 2.25
N ASN A 622 7.78 -15.96 2.74
CA ASN A 622 7.94 -15.05 3.87
C ASN A 622 9.08 -14.03 3.71
N ILE A 623 9.43 -13.67 2.46
CA ILE A 623 10.46 -12.66 2.16
C ILE A 623 9.89 -11.26 2.39
N ILE A 624 8.65 -11.03 1.94
CA ILE A 624 7.89 -9.81 2.19
C ILE A 624 6.72 -10.07 3.14
N THR A 625 6.39 -9.07 3.94
CA THR A 625 5.30 -9.15 4.92
C THR A 625 3.92 -8.88 4.34
N LYS A 626 3.85 -8.26 3.16
CA LYS A 626 2.61 -7.89 2.49
C LYS A 626 2.66 -8.28 1.01
N ASN A 627 1.59 -8.89 0.48
CA ASN A 627 1.39 -9.02 -0.96
C ASN A 627 0.89 -7.67 -1.52
N MET A 628 1.84 -6.76 -1.70
CA MET A 628 1.60 -5.41 -2.20
C MET A 628 2.64 -5.06 -3.24
N ILE A 629 2.19 -4.37 -4.27
CA ILE A 629 3.00 -3.86 -5.36
C ILE A 629 2.75 -2.36 -5.43
N GLY A 630 3.78 -1.57 -5.67
CA GLY A 630 3.55 -0.20 -6.11
C GLY A 630 4.64 0.27 -7.04
N HIS A 631 4.24 1.02 -8.06
CA HIS A 631 5.17 1.63 -9.01
C HIS A 631 4.89 3.12 -9.15
N CYS A 632 5.94 3.85 -9.52
CA CYS A 632 5.90 5.26 -9.82
C CYS A 632 6.76 5.48 -11.07
N LEU A 633 6.12 5.74 -12.20
CA LEU A 633 6.77 5.89 -13.50
C LEU A 633 7.04 7.38 -13.74
N SER A 634 8.26 7.80 -14.06
CA SER A 634 8.57 9.22 -14.27
C SER A 634 8.25 9.68 -15.69
N THR A 635 7.74 10.90 -15.84
CA THR A 635 7.64 11.60 -17.14
C THR A 635 8.99 11.86 -17.79
N LYS A 636 10.09 11.88 -17.02
CA LYS A 636 11.48 12.01 -17.52
C LYS A 636 12.14 10.67 -17.85
N GLY A 637 11.44 9.56 -17.62
CA GLY A 637 11.97 8.21 -17.74
C GLY A 637 12.50 7.65 -16.41
N GLY A 638 12.47 6.33 -16.31
CA GLY A 638 12.75 5.58 -15.09
C GLY A 638 11.66 5.74 -14.03
N GLY A 639 12.03 5.53 -12.78
CA GLY A 639 11.11 5.56 -11.66
C GLY A 639 11.50 4.57 -10.58
N TYR A 640 10.51 4.09 -9.83
CA TYR A 640 10.72 3.02 -8.86
C TYR A 640 9.54 2.06 -8.79
N LEU A 641 9.85 0.83 -8.39
CA LEU A 641 8.92 -0.25 -8.10
C LEU A 641 9.21 -0.74 -6.69
N PHE A 642 8.19 -1.09 -5.92
CA PHE A 642 8.39 -1.76 -4.65
C PHE A 642 7.48 -2.96 -4.46
N PHE A 643 7.97 -3.93 -3.71
CA PHE A 643 7.23 -5.09 -3.22
C PHE A 643 7.17 -5.06 -1.70
N GLY A 644 6.01 -5.36 -1.13
CA GLY A 644 5.80 -5.31 0.31
C GLY A 644 5.32 -3.94 0.82
N GLN A 645 5.39 -3.74 2.13
CA GLN A 645 4.79 -2.58 2.79
C GLN A 645 5.76 -1.40 2.84
N GLU A 646 5.61 -0.45 1.92
CA GLU A 646 6.26 0.86 2.00
C GLU A 646 5.45 1.85 2.86
N ASP A 647 6.14 2.78 3.51
CA ASP A 647 5.53 3.88 4.27
C ASP A 647 4.98 4.96 3.32
N VAL A 648 3.96 4.60 2.55
CA VAL A 648 3.25 5.56 1.70
C VAL A 648 2.34 6.43 2.57
N PRO A 649 2.44 7.77 2.52
CA PRO A 649 1.55 8.66 3.27
C PRO A 649 0.08 8.38 2.92
N SER A 650 -0.63 7.69 3.83
CA SER A 650 -2.02 7.26 3.61
C SER A 650 -3.02 8.40 3.35
N SER A 651 -2.66 9.65 3.63
CA SER A 651 -3.56 10.81 3.49
C SER A 651 -3.79 11.25 2.04
N ASP A 652 -2.91 10.88 1.12
CA ASP A 652 -2.90 11.45 -0.24
C ASP A 652 -3.29 10.41 -1.30
N VAL A 653 -3.46 9.14 -0.92
CA VAL A 653 -3.82 8.04 -1.82
C VAL A 653 -5.32 7.90 -1.94
N THR A 654 -5.82 8.00 -3.17
CA THR A 654 -7.20 7.64 -3.52
C THR A 654 -7.27 6.14 -3.68
N TRP A 655 -8.11 5.48 -2.88
CA TRP A 655 -8.30 4.03 -2.91
C TRP A 655 -9.66 3.68 -3.49
N VAL A 656 -9.69 2.67 -4.35
CA VAL A 656 -10.92 2.01 -4.82
C VAL A 656 -10.82 0.49 -4.66
N PRO A 657 -11.92 -0.21 -4.37
CA PRO A 657 -11.95 -1.66 -4.43
C PRO A 657 -11.61 -2.16 -5.84
N MET A 658 -10.87 -3.26 -5.93
CA MET A 658 -10.69 -3.97 -7.20
C MET A 658 -12.03 -4.55 -7.64
N SER A 659 -12.48 -4.23 -8.86
CA SER A 659 -13.73 -4.74 -9.43
C SER A 659 -13.67 -6.27 -9.60
N LEU A 660 -14.80 -6.96 -9.37
CA LEU A 660 -14.88 -8.41 -9.51
C LEU A 660 -14.78 -8.82 -10.98
N ARG A 661 -14.11 -9.95 -11.25
CA ARG A 661 -14.01 -10.58 -12.58
C ARG A 661 -15.42 -10.78 -13.15
N THR A 662 -15.84 -9.98 -14.13
CA THR A 662 -17.08 -10.21 -14.87
C THR A 662 -16.94 -11.53 -15.64
N PRO A 663 -17.76 -12.55 -15.36
CA PRO A 663 -17.69 -13.82 -16.08
C PRO A 663 -17.97 -13.57 -17.56
N GLY A 664 -17.01 -13.90 -18.43
CA GLY A 664 -17.15 -13.81 -19.89
C GLY A 664 -16.25 -12.79 -20.60
N TYR A 665 -15.81 -11.72 -19.93
CA TYR A 665 -15.01 -10.65 -20.55
C TYR A 665 -13.60 -10.47 -19.93
N MET A 666 -13.42 -10.80 -18.66
CA MET A 666 -12.17 -10.52 -17.91
C MET A 666 -11.38 -11.78 -17.54
N LYS A 667 -11.02 -12.62 -18.52
CA LYS A 667 -10.11 -13.74 -18.24
C LYS A 667 -8.63 -13.30 -18.17
N PHE A 668 -8.28 -12.14 -18.74
CA PHE A 668 -6.89 -11.75 -18.98
C PHE A 668 -6.41 -10.49 -18.25
N TYR A 669 -7.27 -9.71 -17.59
CA TYR A 669 -6.88 -8.43 -17.00
C TYR A 669 -7.15 -8.39 -15.48
N PRO A 670 -6.09 -8.45 -14.64
CA PRO A 670 -6.27 -8.72 -13.22
C PRO A 670 -6.62 -7.51 -12.35
N TYR A 671 -6.28 -6.28 -12.78
CA TYR A 671 -6.39 -5.08 -11.97
C TYR A 671 -7.38 -4.06 -12.56
N SER A 672 -8.66 -4.29 -12.29
CA SER A 672 -9.72 -3.34 -12.64
C SER A 672 -10.06 -2.38 -11.48
N LEU A 673 -10.16 -1.09 -11.80
CA LEU A 673 -10.65 0.00 -10.95
C LEU A 673 -12.19 0.12 -10.93
N GLY A 674 -12.89 -0.69 -11.74
CA GLY A 674 -14.34 -0.58 -11.97
C GLY A 674 -14.69 0.36 -13.11
N ARG A 675 -15.98 0.73 -13.21
CA ARG A 675 -16.51 1.50 -14.35
C ARG A 675 -16.35 3.01 -14.15
N ALA A 676 -15.91 3.72 -15.19
CA ALA A 676 -15.79 5.18 -15.20
C ALA A 676 -16.32 5.81 -16.48
N THR A 677 -16.59 7.12 -16.44
CA THR A 677 -16.78 7.95 -17.63
C THR A 677 -15.55 8.83 -17.86
N LEU A 678 -15.02 8.83 -19.08
CA LEU A 678 -13.98 9.78 -19.50
C LEU A 678 -14.56 11.19 -19.61
N GLN A 679 -13.86 12.18 -19.06
CA GLN A 679 -14.22 13.59 -19.16
C GLN A 679 -13.04 14.43 -19.66
N LEU A 680 -13.34 15.46 -20.45
CA LEU A 680 -12.40 16.54 -20.81
C LEU A 680 -12.92 17.85 -20.20
N ASP A 681 -12.16 18.46 -19.29
CA ASP A 681 -12.55 19.69 -18.57
C ASP A 681 -13.98 19.64 -17.99
N THR A 682 -14.36 18.51 -17.39
CA THR A 682 -15.70 18.18 -16.85
C THR A 682 -16.76 17.71 -17.86
N LYS A 683 -16.53 17.86 -19.17
CA LYS A 683 -17.47 17.39 -20.20
C LYS A 683 -17.25 15.90 -20.44
N SER A 684 -18.28 15.09 -20.20
CA SER A 684 -18.26 13.65 -20.51
C SER A 684 -18.04 13.41 -22.01
N ILE A 685 -17.15 12.46 -22.28
CA ILE A 685 -16.88 11.87 -23.58
C ILE A 685 -17.47 10.46 -23.55
N GLY A 686 -18.30 10.12 -24.53
CA GLY A 686 -19.10 8.90 -24.52
C GLY A 686 -20.39 9.00 -23.69
N ALA A 687 -21.30 8.06 -23.95
CA ALA A 687 -22.60 7.98 -23.27
C ALA A 687 -22.59 6.98 -22.10
N GLU A 688 -21.65 6.04 -22.08
CA GLU A 688 -21.64 4.90 -21.16
C GLU A 688 -20.40 4.90 -20.27
N MET A 689 -20.54 4.38 -19.05
CA MET A 689 -19.41 4.07 -18.19
C MET A 689 -18.77 2.76 -18.65
N MET A 690 -17.45 2.71 -18.76
CA MET A 690 -16.73 1.50 -19.18
C MET A 690 -15.72 1.08 -18.12
N GLU A 691 -15.38 -0.21 -18.12
CA GLU A 691 -14.41 -0.77 -17.18
C GLU A 691 -13.03 -0.13 -17.36
N VAL A 692 -12.31 0.10 -16.28
CA VAL A 692 -10.97 0.70 -16.27
C VAL A 692 -9.97 -0.32 -15.74
N VAL A 693 -9.02 -0.72 -16.56
CA VAL A 693 -7.97 -1.70 -16.25
C VAL A 693 -6.61 -1.01 -16.21
N LEU A 694 -5.79 -1.31 -15.19
CA LEU A 694 -4.42 -0.80 -15.09
C LEU A 694 -3.40 -1.81 -15.63
N ASP A 695 -2.61 -1.39 -16.60
CA ASP A 695 -1.61 -2.23 -17.23
C ASP A 695 -0.30 -1.45 -17.48
N SER A 696 0.70 -1.66 -16.62
CA SER A 696 2.01 -1.02 -16.76
C SER A 696 2.84 -1.58 -17.92
N GLY A 697 2.49 -2.77 -18.42
CA GLY A 697 3.14 -3.40 -19.56
C GLY A 697 2.75 -2.75 -20.90
N SER A 698 1.65 -2.00 -20.91
CA SER A 698 1.22 -1.21 -22.06
C SER A 698 1.80 0.21 -22.02
N ALA A 699 2.55 0.62 -23.05
CA ALA A 699 3.14 1.97 -23.11
C ALA A 699 2.07 3.07 -23.14
N TYR A 700 1.03 2.86 -23.95
CA TYR A 700 -0.01 3.82 -24.26
C TYR A 700 -1.34 3.41 -23.63
N THR A 701 -2.25 4.37 -23.51
CA THR A 701 -3.61 4.08 -23.05
C THR A 701 -4.50 3.75 -24.23
N TYR A 702 -5.36 2.74 -24.10
CA TYR A 702 -6.27 2.34 -25.17
C TYR A 702 -7.73 2.50 -24.73
N CYS A 703 -8.58 2.89 -25.67
CA CYS A 703 -10.03 2.91 -25.49
C CYS A 703 -10.74 2.49 -26.80
N PRO A 704 -12.06 2.22 -26.77
CA PRO A 704 -12.80 1.85 -27.97
C PRO A 704 -12.73 2.94 -29.04
N GLU A 705 -12.64 2.55 -30.31
CA GLU A 705 -12.45 3.46 -31.45
C GLU A 705 -13.49 4.60 -31.52
N LEU A 706 -14.77 4.28 -31.26
CA LEU A 706 -15.84 5.29 -31.23
C LEU A 706 -15.59 6.35 -30.16
N LEU A 707 -15.18 5.94 -28.95
CA LEU A 707 -14.87 6.86 -27.87
C LEU A 707 -13.64 7.70 -28.19
N HIS A 708 -12.59 7.07 -28.74
CA HIS A 708 -11.38 7.75 -29.17
C HIS A 708 -11.70 8.86 -30.19
N SER A 709 -12.57 8.58 -31.17
CA SER A 709 -13.00 9.60 -32.16
C SER A 709 -13.70 10.81 -31.52
N GLN A 710 -14.52 10.57 -30.50
CA GLN A 710 -15.20 11.62 -29.74
C GLN A 710 -14.21 12.44 -28.89
N LEU A 711 -13.25 11.76 -28.26
CA LEU A 711 -12.17 12.40 -27.51
C LEU A 711 -11.33 13.30 -28.42
N VAL A 712 -10.88 12.78 -29.55
CA VAL A 712 -10.09 13.53 -30.55
C VAL A 712 -10.86 14.75 -31.03
N SER A 713 -12.15 14.61 -31.33
CA SER A 713 -13.00 15.72 -31.74
C SER A 713 -13.11 16.80 -30.66
N ALA A 714 -13.30 16.40 -29.40
CA ALA A 714 -13.35 17.32 -28.26
C ALA A 714 -12.01 18.02 -28.02
N LEU A 715 -10.90 17.29 -28.13
CA LEU A 715 -9.56 17.83 -27.96
C LEU A 715 -9.21 18.84 -29.06
N LYS A 716 -9.48 18.51 -30.33
CA LYS A 716 -9.31 19.44 -31.47
C LYS A 716 -10.15 20.71 -31.28
N ALA A 717 -11.38 20.58 -30.80
CA ALA A 717 -12.22 21.74 -30.48
C ALA A 717 -11.63 22.59 -29.33
N SER A 718 -11.04 21.97 -28.30
CA SER A 718 -10.40 22.71 -27.20
C SER A 718 -9.17 23.50 -27.65
N LEU A 719 -8.51 23.06 -28.73
CA LEU A 719 -7.32 23.70 -29.31
C LEU A 719 -7.66 24.75 -30.39
N SER A 720 -8.93 24.96 -30.73
CA SER A 720 -9.32 25.78 -31.90
C SER A 720 -8.92 27.25 -31.81
N LYS A 721 -8.59 27.75 -30.61
CA LYS A 721 -8.14 29.13 -30.35
C LYS A 721 -6.63 29.23 -30.06
N SER A 722 -5.90 28.11 -30.14
CA SER A 722 -4.46 28.05 -29.90
C SER A 722 -3.66 28.30 -31.20
N SER A 723 -2.37 28.60 -31.07
CA SER A 723 -1.43 28.64 -32.21
C SER A 723 -0.96 27.26 -32.68
N ILE A 724 -1.42 26.20 -32.01
CA ILE A 724 -0.98 24.83 -32.22
C ILE A 724 -1.67 24.26 -33.48
N LYS A 725 -0.91 23.55 -34.31
CA LYS A 725 -1.41 22.98 -35.57
C LYS A 725 -1.20 21.47 -35.59
N GLU A 726 -2.19 20.73 -36.07
CA GLU A 726 -2.07 19.30 -36.31
C GLU A 726 -0.96 19.04 -37.35
N VAL A 727 -0.17 18.00 -37.13
CA VAL A 727 0.96 17.61 -37.96
C VAL A 727 1.07 16.09 -38.01
N GLN A 728 1.60 15.57 -39.12
CA GLN A 728 1.97 14.17 -39.22
C GLN A 728 3.34 13.95 -38.59
N ASP A 729 3.48 12.92 -37.77
CA ASP A 729 4.75 12.52 -37.17
C ASP A 729 4.83 10.98 -37.14
N PRO A 730 6.00 10.37 -37.41
CA PRO A 730 6.18 8.92 -37.31
C PRO A 730 5.94 8.34 -35.90
N ALA A 731 6.00 9.17 -34.85
CA ALA A 731 5.87 8.70 -33.48
C ALA A 731 4.48 8.12 -33.16
N LEU A 732 3.40 8.83 -33.50
CA LEU A 732 2.02 8.42 -33.22
C LEU A 732 1.03 9.03 -34.22
N PRO A 733 -0.18 8.45 -34.41
CA PRO A 733 -1.10 8.85 -35.47
C PRO A 733 -1.65 10.28 -35.39
N LEU A 734 -1.69 10.87 -34.19
CA LEU A 734 -2.25 12.20 -33.97
C LEU A 734 -1.27 13.07 -33.18
N CYS A 735 -0.71 14.07 -33.86
CA CYS A 735 0.28 14.96 -33.30
C CYS A 735 0.01 16.43 -33.62
N TRP A 736 0.64 17.31 -32.85
CA TRP A 736 0.57 18.75 -33.02
C TRP A 736 1.94 19.40 -32.88
N LYS A 737 2.11 20.50 -33.62
CA LYS A 737 3.26 21.40 -33.53
C LYS A 737 2.86 22.77 -32.99
N GLY A 738 3.66 23.32 -32.09
CA GLY A 738 3.55 24.71 -31.64
C GLY A 738 4.27 25.69 -32.59
N ASN A 739 4.46 26.92 -32.13
CA ASN A 739 5.28 27.93 -32.83
C ASN A 739 6.78 27.56 -32.84
N GLY A 740 7.20 26.72 -31.89
CA GLY A 740 8.51 26.08 -31.83
C GLY A 740 8.36 24.65 -31.32
N PRO A 741 9.44 23.85 -31.36
CA PRO A 741 9.41 22.47 -30.86
C PRO A 741 9.12 22.46 -29.36
N PHE A 742 8.24 21.56 -28.92
CA PHE A 742 8.06 21.23 -27.51
C PHE A 742 9.33 20.56 -27.01
N LYS A 743 9.93 21.06 -25.92
CA LYS A 743 11.19 20.54 -25.38
C LYS A 743 11.03 19.92 -24.01
N SER A 744 9.91 20.18 -23.34
CA SER A 744 9.66 19.74 -21.98
C SER A 744 8.16 19.58 -21.70
N VAL A 745 7.86 18.83 -20.64
CA VAL A 745 6.51 18.71 -20.06
C VAL A 745 5.91 20.09 -19.74
N ASP A 746 6.73 21.07 -19.33
CA ASP A 746 6.26 22.42 -19.03
C ASP A 746 5.77 23.16 -20.28
N ASP A 747 6.32 22.84 -21.47
CA ASP A 747 5.83 23.40 -22.73
C ASP A 747 4.45 22.84 -23.08
N LEU A 748 4.23 21.54 -22.84
CA LEU A 748 2.92 20.91 -23.00
C LEU A 748 1.88 21.57 -22.08
N LYS A 749 2.20 21.76 -20.80
CA LYS A 749 1.30 22.38 -19.81
C LYS A 749 0.87 23.80 -20.15
N LYS A 750 1.73 24.57 -20.82
CA LYS A 750 1.43 25.95 -21.23
C LYS A 750 0.43 26.00 -22.38
N GLU A 751 0.61 25.09 -23.34
CA GLU A 751 -0.07 25.10 -24.63
C GLU A 751 -1.36 24.25 -24.60
N PHE A 752 -1.32 23.10 -23.92
CA PHE A 752 -2.48 22.22 -23.69
C PHE A 752 -3.04 22.47 -22.28
N LYS A 753 -4.15 23.21 -22.20
CA LYS A 753 -4.75 23.59 -20.90
C LYS A 753 -5.81 22.61 -20.39
N SER A 754 -6.37 21.81 -21.30
CA SER A 754 -7.44 20.88 -20.99
C SER A 754 -6.90 19.70 -20.18
N SER A 755 -7.59 19.28 -19.13
CA SER A 755 -7.26 18.06 -18.38
C SER A 755 -8.30 16.99 -18.66
N MET A 756 -7.83 15.76 -18.84
CA MET A 756 -8.71 14.60 -18.88
C MET A 756 -8.94 14.07 -17.47
N SER A 757 -10.01 13.30 -17.28
CA SER A 757 -10.23 12.56 -16.06
C SER A 757 -11.13 11.35 -16.26
N LEU A 758 -10.92 10.31 -15.46
CA LEU A 758 -11.85 9.20 -15.33
C LEU A 758 -12.69 9.44 -14.08
N ASN A 759 -13.99 9.63 -14.29
CA ASN A 759 -14.94 9.85 -13.22
C ASN A 759 -15.66 8.53 -12.89
N PHE A 760 -15.40 8.00 -11.71
CA PHE A 760 -15.98 6.75 -11.21
C PHE A 760 -17.32 6.97 -10.46
N GLY A 761 -17.82 8.21 -10.43
CA GLY A 761 -18.94 8.61 -9.60
C GLY A 761 -18.53 8.94 -8.16
N HIS A 762 -19.48 9.44 -7.37
CA HIS A 762 -19.33 9.68 -5.92
C HIS A 762 -18.12 10.54 -5.49
N GLY A 763 -17.64 11.42 -6.38
CA GLY A 763 -16.50 12.31 -6.13
C GLY A 763 -15.12 11.64 -6.27
N ILE A 764 -15.07 10.39 -6.76
CA ILE A 764 -13.82 9.68 -7.06
C ILE A 764 -13.44 9.96 -8.51
N THR A 765 -12.25 10.52 -8.71
CA THR A 765 -11.78 10.90 -10.04
C THR A 765 -10.28 10.69 -10.16
N MET A 766 -9.85 10.04 -11.23
CA MET A 766 -8.44 9.98 -11.61
C MET A 766 -8.17 11.09 -12.61
N THR A 767 -7.41 12.11 -12.20
CA THR A 767 -7.02 13.22 -13.07
C THR A 767 -5.88 12.79 -13.98
N ILE A 768 -5.99 13.11 -15.26
CA ILE A 768 -5.02 12.79 -16.31
C ILE A 768 -4.61 14.11 -16.97
N PRO A 769 -3.52 14.75 -16.49
CA PRO A 769 -3.04 16.01 -17.06
C PRO A 769 -2.37 15.80 -18.43
N PRO A 770 -2.10 16.88 -19.21
CA PRO A 770 -1.49 16.80 -20.54
C PRO A 770 -0.26 15.92 -20.66
N GLU A 771 0.64 15.98 -19.69
CA GLU A 771 1.86 15.16 -19.67
C GLU A 771 1.62 13.66 -19.44
N ASN A 772 0.40 13.28 -19.06
CA ASN A 772 -0.03 11.90 -18.86
C ASN A 772 -0.90 11.38 -20.03
N TYR A 773 -1.16 12.18 -21.07
CA TYR A 773 -1.82 11.71 -22.29
C TYR A 773 -1.13 12.19 -23.58
N LEU A 774 -0.06 12.98 -23.47
CA LEU A 774 0.77 13.43 -24.58
C LEU A 774 2.22 13.01 -24.39
N ILE A 775 2.85 12.55 -25.48
CA ILE A 775 4.31 12.40 -25.57
C ILE A 775 4.93 13.55 -26.36
N ILE A 776 6.22 13.79 -26.17
CA ILE A 776 7.02 14.69 -27.02
C ILE A 776 7.82 13.80 -27.97
N ALA A 777 7.48 13.84 -29.27
CA ALA A 777 8.18 13.12 -30.33
C ALA A 777 9.57 13.71 -30.59
N GLU A 778 10.44 12.97 -31.28
CA GLU A 778 11.82 13.39 -31.59
C GLU A 778 11.89 14.75 -32.32
N HIS A 779 10.92 15.05 -33.19
CA HIS A 779 10.83 16.33 -33.90
C HIS A 779 10.32 17.49 -33.03
N GLY A 780 10.07 17.27 -31.74
CA GLY A 780 9.49 18.24 -30.82
C GLY A 780 7.99 18.48 -31.08
N ASN A 781 7.28 17.48 -31.60
CA ASN A 781 5.82 17.49 -31.75
C ASN A 781 5.17 16.83 -30.54
N ALA A 782 4.01 17.35 -30.10
CA ALA A 782 3.22 16.75 -29.04
C ALA A 782 2.25 15.74 -29.64
N CYS A 783 2.25 14.48 -29.20
CA CYS A 783 1.43 13.43 -29.79
C CYS A 783 0.53 12.74 -28.77
N LEU A 784 -0.71 12.42 -29.16
CA LEU A 784 -1.71 11.79 -28.29
C LEU A 784 -1.36 10.33 -28.02
N GLY A 785 -0.99 10.02 -26.77
CA GLY A 785 -0.72 8.68 -26.25
C GLY A 785 -1.95 7.90 -25.78
N ILE A 786 -3.15 8.34 -26.18
CA ILE A 786 -4.40 7.60 -26.03
C ILE A 786 -4.81 7.14 -27.43
N LEU A 787 -4.92 5.82 -27.62
CA LEU A 787 -5.17 5.20 -28.91
C LEU A 787 -6.55 4.54 -28.95
N GLY A 788 -7.19 4.58 -30.12
CA GLY A 788 -8.44 3.87 -30.40
C GLY A 788 -8.16 2.49 -30.98
N THR A 789 -8.85 1.46 -30.49
CA THR A 789 -8.87 0.14 -31.14
C THR A 789 -10.29 -0.43 -31.14
N ALA A 790 -10.61 -1.24 -32.15
CA ALA A 790 -11.88 -1.94 -32.27
C ALA A 790 -11.91 -3.21 -31.38
N ASP A 791 -10.75 -3.68 -30.95
CA ASP A 791 -10.59 -4.97 -30.26
C ASP A 791 -10.82 -4.90 -28.74
N ILE A 792 -11.18 -3.73 -28.20
CA ILE A 792 -11.46 -3.54 -26.77
C ILE A 792 -12.76 -2.77 -26.53
N ASP A 793 -13.42 -3.09 -25.41
CA ASP A 793 -14.65 -2.47 -24.90
C ASP A 793 -14.45 -1.84 -23.50
N MET A 794 -13.21 -1.49 -23.17
CA MET A 794 -12.76 -0.97 -21.86
C MET A 794 -11.70 0.12 -22.01
N TYR A 795 -11.39 0.82 -20.91
CA TYR A 795 -10.20 1.67 -20.79
C TYR A 795 -9.01 0.84 -20.31
N LEU A 796 -8.04 0.58 -21.18
CA LEU A 796 -6.75 -0.01 -20.79
C LEU A 796 -5.78 1.14 -20.47
N ILE A 797 -5.57 1.41 -19.19
CA ILE A 797 -4.72 2.49 -18.69
C ILE A 797 -3.26 2.03 -18.71
N GLY A 798 -2.53 2.52 -19.71
CA GLY A 798 -1.11 2.26 -19.90
C GLY A 798 -0.19 3.20 -19.12
N ALA A 799 1.11 2.95 -19.24
CA ALA A 799 2.18 3.66 -18.57
C ALA A 799 2.10 5.19 -18.73
N ILE A 800 1.77 5.71 -19.92
CA ILE A 800 1.58 7.14 -20.18
C ILE A 800 0.62 7.81 -19.19
N THR A 801 -0.52 7.19 -18.91
CA THR A 801 -1.52 7.73 -17.98
C THR A 801 -1.08 7.61 -16.52
N MET A 802 -0.23 6.62 -16.22
CA MET A 802 0.30 6.36 -14.87
C MET A 802 1.56 7.19 -14.52
N GLN A 803 2.15 7.95 -15.46
CA GLN A 803 3.36 8.72 -15.17
C GLN A 803 3.14 9.79 -14.09
N ASP A 804 4.14 10.01 -13.23
CA ASP A 804 4.08 10.89 -12.06
C ASP A 804 2.87 10.62 -11.14
N GLN A 805 2.45 9.34 -11.10
CA GLN A 805 1.50 8.80 -10.15
C GLN A 805 2.12 7.60 -9.45
N LEU A 806 2.04 7.58 -8.12
CA LEU A 806 2.31 6.38 -7.34
C LEU A 806 1.06 5.50 -7.39
N VAL A 807 1.12 4.41 -8.14
CA VAL A 807 0.04 3.43 -8.29
C VAL A 807 0.35 2.23 -7.41
N ILE A 808 -0.64 1.79 -6.62
CA ILE A 808 -0.48 0.77 -5.59
C ILE A 808 -1.54 -0.32 -5.77
N TYR A 809 -1.09 -1.56 -5.78
CA TYR A 809 -1.87 -2.77 -5.92
C TYR A 809 -1.79 -3.54 -4.60
N ASP A 810 -2.86 -3.44 -3.81
CA ASP A 810 -2.96 -4.11 -2.53
C ASP A 810 -3.75 -5.41 -2.72
N ASN A 811 -3.03 -6.49 -3.04
CA ASN A 811 -3.61 -7.80 -3.33
C ASN A 811 -4.25 -8.43 -2.09
N GLU A 812 -3.74 -8.12 -0.90
CA GLU A 812 -4.31 -8.60 0.36
C GLU A 812 -5.66 -7.95 0.65
N MET A 813 -5.78 -6.63 0.45
CA MET A 813 -7.02 -5.89 0.68
C MET A 813 -7.91 -5.75 -0.56
N ARG A 814 -7.50 -6.32 -1.70
CA ARG A 814 -8.19 -6.24 -2.99
C ARG A 814 -8.61 -4.82 -3.35
N ARG A 815 -7.66 -3.89 -3.30
CA ARG A 815 -7.89 -2.48 -3.62
C ARG A 815 -6.73 -1.89 -4.42
N LEU A 816 -7.06 -0.93 -5.27
CA LEU A 816 -6.10 -0.17 -6.04
C LEU A 816 -6.05 1.25 -5.50
N GLY A 817 -4.83 1.79 -5.44
CA GLY A 817 -4.56 3.11 -4.92
C GLY A 817 -3.78 3.95 -5.93
N TRP A 818 -4.05 5.24 -6.01
CA TRP A 818 -3.19 6.17 -6.74
C TRP A 818 -3.05 7.51 -6.01
N THR A 819 -1.89 8.15 -6.18
CA THR A 819 -1.65 9.54 -5.76
C THR A 819 -0.62 10.21 -6.67
N ARG A 820 -0.64 11.53 -6.77
CA ARG A 820 0.39 12.28 -7.52
C ARG A 820 1.70 12.25 -6.73
N SER A 821 2.79 11.93 -7.41
CA SER A 821 4.11 11.84 -6.81
C SER A 821 5.19 12.17 -7.84
N LEU A 822 6.29 12.77 -7.40
CA LEU A 822 7.48 12.93 -8.25
C LEU A 822 8.25 11.61 -8.23
N CYS A 823 8.21 10.89 -9.35
CA CYS A 823 8.79 9.55 -9.44
C CYS A 823 10.31 9.55 -9.69
N ASP A 824 10.94 10.71 -9.84
CA ASP A 824 12.38 10.86 -10.15
C ASP A 824 13.32 10.41 -9.03
N SER A 825 12.83 10.31 -7.78
CA SER A 825 13.65 9.98 -6.60
C SER A 825 13.10 8.78 -5.84
N MET A 826 13.93 7.77 -5.61
CA MET A 826 13.55 6.61 -4.79
C MET A 826 13.22 7.01 -3.34
N PRO A 827 12.23 6.36 -2.69
CA PRO A 827 11.98 6.49 -1.26
C PRO A 827 13.23 6.15 -0.43
N LYS A 828 13.49 6.92 0.63
CA LYS A 828 14.57 6.61 1.58
C LYS A 828 14.18 5.40 2.42
N THR A 829 14.86 4.27 2.25
CA THR A 829 14.65 3.07 3.09
C THR A 829 14.96 3.39 4.57
N LYS A 830 14.01 3.10 5.46
CA LYS A 830 14.22 3.22 6.91
C LYS A 830 15.11 2.08 7.39
N ASN A 831 16.41 2.33 7.57
CA ASN A 831 17.26 1.43 8.37
C ASN A 831 16.78 1.44 9.82
N MET A 832 16.00 0.43 10.23
CA MET A 832 15.71 0.17 11.64
C MET A 832 17.00 -0.28 12.32
N THR A 833 17.43 0.55 13.28
CA THR A 833 18.50 0.30 14.23
C THR A 833 18.39 -1.08 14.86
N ALA A 834 19.40 -1.93 14.62
CA ALA A 834 19.60 -3.16 15.36
C ALA A 834 19.78 -2.83 16.86
N SER A 835 18.95 -3.44 17.70
CA SER A 835 19.03 -3.35 19.16
C SER A 835 20.35 -3.91 19.66
N ARG A 836 21.17 -3.03 20.27
CA ARG A 836 22.25 -3.27 21.23
C ARG A 836 22.56 -4.73 21.57
N ILE A 837 23.61 -5.27 20.94
CA ILE A 837 24.52 -6.20 21.62
C ILE A 837 25.70 -5.33 22.08
N ARG A 838 25.97 -5.36 23.39
CA ARG A 838 27.16 -4.72 23.98
C ARG A 838 28.40 -5.49 23.52
N ALA A 839 29.28 -4.81 22.79
CA ALA A 839 30.71 -5.04 22.82
C ALA A 839 31.39 -3.67 22.77
N ASP A 840 32.58 -3.61 23.35
CA ASP A 840 33.20 -2.46 23.99
C ASP A 840 33.50 -1.24 23.10
N CYS A 841 33.72 -0.13 23.79
CA CYS A 841 34.06 1.17 23.24
C CYS A 841 35.15 1.10 22.16
N LEU A 842 34.85 1.64 20.98
CA LEU A 842 35.71 2.59 20.27
C LEU A 842 34.89 3.35 19.21
N HIS A 843 34.99 4.68 19.30
CA HIS A 843 34.75 5.68 18.26
C HIS A 843 35.32 5.23 16.89
N HIS A 844 34.92 5.62 15.69
CA HIS A 844 34.02 6.63 15.14
C HIS A 844 34.04 6.47 13.59
N PHE A 845 33.03 7.04 12.92
CA PHE A 845 32.92 7.45 11.51
C PHE A 845 32.93 6.41 10.37
N TYR A 846 31.80 6.38 9.65
CA TYR A 846 31.63 5.77 8.34
C TYR A 846 32.29 6.63 7.25
N VAL A 847 33.15 6.03 6.44
CA VAL A 847 33.42 6.48 5.08
C VAL A 847 33.24 5.26 4.18
N THR A 848 32.23 5.32 3.32
CA THR A 848 32.00 4.33 2.27
C THR A 848 32.92 4.68 1.10
N MET A 849 33.89 3.81 0.80
CA MET A 849 34.55 3.77 -0.51
C MET A 849 34.25 2.41 -1.12
N ASN A 850 33.61 2.40 -2.29
CA ASN A 850 33.35 1.21 -3.08
C ASN A 850 34.20 1.30 -4.35
N PHE A 851 35.28 0.53 -4.44
CA PHE A 851 35.93 0.21 -5.71
C PHE A 851 36.53 -1.20 -5.66
N GLY A 852 35.97 -2.11 -6.48
CA GLY A 852 36.66 -3.29 -7.05
C GLY A 852 37.05 -4.46 -6.13
N ASP A 853 36.44 -5.62 -6.39
CA ASP A 853 36.82 -7.00 -5.97
C ASP A 853 36.66 -7.37 -4.47
N PRO A 854 35.72 -8.29 -4.11
CA PRO A 854 35.54 -8.77 -2.73
C PRO A 854 36.62 -9.74 -2.23
N ALA A 855 37.61 -10.14 -3.03
CA ALA A 855 38.48 -11.27 -2.67
C ALA A 855 39.85 -10.89 -2.04
N LYS A 856 40.16 -9.60 -1.77
CA LYS A 856 41.42 -9.22 -1.10
C LYS A 856 41.25 -8.05 -0.11
N PRO A 857 41.57 -8.23 1.20
CA PRO A 857 41.68 -7.11 2.12
C PRO A 857 43.00 -6.36 1.89
N TYR A 858 42.93 -5.05 1.62
CA TYR A 858 44.05 -4.13 1.81
C TYR A 858 43.83 -3.37 3.11
N PHE A 859 44.80 -3.44 4.01
CA PHE A 859 44.87 -2.59 5.20
C PHE A 859 45.59 -1.29 4.81
N LEU A 860 44.93 -0.14 4.99
CA LEU A 860 45.61 1.14 5.02
C LEU A 860 45.60 1.63 6.47
N ASP A 861 46.72 1.40 7.15
CA ASP A 861 47.05 2.03 8.41
C ASP A 861 47.37 3.50 8.11
N ILE A 862 46.51 4.43 8.52
CA ILE A 862 46.83 5.85 8.49
C ILE A 862 47.00 6.33 9.92
N ASP A 863 48.26 6.32 10.36
CA ASP A 863 48.77 7.12 11.45
C ASP A 863 48.41 8.60 11.21
N THR A 864 47.60 9.20 12.09
CA THR A 864 47.16 10.60 11.96
C THR A 864 48.22 11.57 12.51
N GLY A 865 49.41 11.49 11.94
CA GLY A 865 50.40 12.54 11.98
C GLY A 865 49.99 13.72 11.09
N SER A 866 49.23 14.67 11.65
CA SER A 866 49.18 16.09 11.27
C SER A 866 48.94 16.48 9.78
N ASN A 867 47.71 16.92 9.44
CA ASN A 867 47.39 18.10 8.58
C ASN A 867 45.91 18.13 8.13
N LEU A 868 44.98 18.26 9.08
CA LEU A 868 43.57 18.59 8.79
C LEU A 868 43.36 20.11 8.90
N THR A 869 42.81 20.74 7.86
CA THR A 869 42.41 22.16 7.88
C THR A 869 40.92 22.24 8.23
N TRP A 870 40.56 23.07 9.21
CA TRP A 870 39.20 23.15 9.76
C TRP A 870 38.57 24.53 9.56
N LEU A 871 37.26 24.57 9.29
CA LEU A 871 36.47 25.81 9.22
C LEU A 871 35.29 25.72 10.21
N GLU A 872 35.31 26.51 11.29
CA GLU A 872 34.24 26.56 12.29
C GLU A 872 33.25 27.68 11.97
N CYS A 873 31.96 27.34 11.83
CA CYS A 873 30.92 28.32 11.48
C CYS A 873 29.88 28.47 12.59
N ASN A 874 29.73 29.71 13.06
CA ASN A 874 28.79 30.05 14.12
C ASN A 874 27.44 30.49 13.52
N PRO A 875 26.34 29.75 13.75
CA PRO A 875 25.06 29.94 13.03
C PRO A 875 24.33 31.27 13.33
N GLY A 876 24.87 32.12 14.22
CA GLY A 876 24.26 33.39 14.60
C GLY A 876 24.81 34.67 13.93
N LYS A 877 25.97 34.64 13.24
CA LYS A 877 26.63 35.89 12.79
C LYS A 877 27.28 35.90 11.40
N GLY A 878 27.27 34.79 10.64
CA GLY A 878 27.74 34.79 9.24
C GLY A 878 29.24 35.05 9.03
N LEU A 879 30.08 34.87 10.05
CA LEU A 879 31.55 34.96 9.98
C LEU A 879 32.17 33.69 10.60
N CYS A 880 32.98 32.96 9.83
CA CYS A 880 33.72 31.76 10.26
C CYS A 880 35.18 32.15 10.58
N THR A 881 35.78 31.61 11.65
CA THR A 881 37.16 31.94 12.11
C THR A 881 38.02 30.68 12.30
N THR A 882 39.34 30.81 12.22
CA THR A 882 40.32 29.69 12.33
C THR A 882 40.86 29.50 13.76
N CYS A 883 41.19 28.26 14.14
CA CYS A 883 42.01 27.95 15.33
C CYS A 883 43.09 26.91 15.02
N ASN A 884 44.31 27.16 15.49
CA ASN A 884 45.48 26.28 15.39
C ASN A 884 45.56 25.28 16.56
N LYS A 885 46.30 24.18 16.30
CA LYS A 885 46.56 22.93 17.05
C LYS A 885 46.59 22.93 18.61
N VAL A 886 46.57 21.70 19.17
CA VAL A 886 47.08 21.13 20.46
C VAL A 886 46.05 20.64 21.55
N PRO A 887 46.41 19.83 22.59
CA PRO A 887 45.97 18.42 22.81
C PRO A 887 45.23 18.13 24.18
N HIS A 888 44.64 16.92 24.34
CA HIS A 888 44.00 16.21 25.51
C HIS A 888 44.07 16.76 26.99
N PRO A 889 43.27 16.28 28.00
CA PRO A 889 41.96 15.56 28.05
C PRO A 889 40.93 16.04 29.16
N VAL A 890 39.73 15.42 29.18
CA VAL A 890 38.68 15.30 30.25
C VAL A 890 37.64 16.43 30.49
N THR A 891 36.41 15.96 30.74
CA THR A 891 35.35 16.41 31.70
C THR A 891 34.01 16.94 31.17
N HIS A 892 32.93 16.40 31.76
CA HIS A 892 31.50 16.65 31.55
C HIS A 892 31.07 18.12 31.43
N CYS A 893 30.02 18.38 30.63
CA CYS A 893 28.91 19.27 30.99
C CYS A 893 27.63 18.93 30.23
N THR A 894 26.52 19.13 30.93
CA THR A 894 25.12 18.81 30.63
C THR A 894 24.39 19.89 29.84
N ASP A 895 23.32 19.43 29.20
CA ASP A 895 22.02 20.09 28.98
C ASP A 895 21.80 20.97 27.73
N ARG A 896 20.67 20.63 27.10
CA ARG A 896 19.79 21.40 26.20
C ARG A 896 20.42 22.45 25.30
N HIS A 897 20.28 22.25 23.98
CA HIS A 897 19.54 23.18 23.10
C HIS A 897 19.06 22.44 21.83
N ARG A 898 17.79 22.67 21.45
CA ARG A 898 17.25 22.31 20.13
C ARG A 898 17.87 23.24 19.07
N PRO A 899 18.06 22.76 17.83
CA PRO A 899 17.49 23.49 16.67
C PRO A 899 16.85 22.53 15.64
N ARG A 900 15.60 22.79 15.20
CA ARG A 900 15.19 23.39 13.91
C ARG A 900 15.58 22.57 12.66
N LYS A 901 14.56 22.19 11.86
CA LYS A 901 14.69 21.74 10.45
C LYS A 901 15.28 22.87 9.57
N PRO A 902 15.67 22.59 8.31
CA PRO A 902 16.67 21.64 7.81
C PRO A 902 17.82 22.43 7.11
N ASN A 903 19.10 22.17 7.37
CA ASN A 903 20.15 23.01 6.78
C ASN A 903 21.00 22.26 5.75
N HIS A 904 20.94 22.75 4.50
CA HIS A 904 22.15 22.92 3.70
C HIS A 904 23.10 23.80 4.50
N TYR A 905 24.34 23.34 4.74
CA TYR A 905 25.32 24.18 5.43
C TYR A 905 25.92 25.18 4.42
N SER A 906 25.58 26.46 4.60
CA SER A 906 26.34 27.56 4.00
C SER A 906 27.70 27.63 4.70
N GLN A 907 28.78 27.49 3.93
CA GLN A 907 30.15 27.41 4.44
C GLN A 907 30.82 28.80 4.55
N GLY A 908 30.03 29.86 4.48
CA GLY A 908 30.49 31.24 4.46
C GLY A 908 30.83 31.73 3.05
N LYS A 909 31.18 33.02 2.96
CA LYS A 909 31.52 33.65 1.67
C LYS A 909 32.98 33.40 1.30
N ALA A 910 33.22 32.90 0.09
CA ALA A 910 34.55 32.73 -0.49
C ALA A 910 34.70 33.55 -1.77
N SER A 911 35.93 33.97 -2.04
CA SER A 911 36.34 34.51 -3.33
C SER A 911 36.97 33.40 -4.16
N LEU A 912 36.60 33.32 -5.43
CA LEU A 912 37.20 32.38 -6.39
C LEU A 912 38.45 33.01 -6.98
N HIS A 913 39.55 32.28 -7.04
CA HIS A 913 40.82 32.73 -7.58
C HIS A 913 41.33 31.76 -8.63
N LEU A 914 41.92 32.31 -9.70
CA LEU A 914 42.73 31.56 -10.65
C LEU A 914 44.17 32.03 -10.48
N GLY A 915 45.00 31.23 -9.81
CA GLY A 915 46.32 31.65 -9.36
C GLY A 915 46.22 32.75 -8.30
N THR A 916 46.87 33.90 -8.53
CA THR A 916 46.79 35.08 -7.64
C THR A 916 45.65 36.04 -7.98
N LYS A 917 44.93 35.80 -9.07
CA LYS A 917 43.89 36.71 -9.58
C LYS A 917 42.50 36.30 -9.08
N SER A 918 41.82 37.19 -8.37
CA SER A 918 40.43 37.01 -7.97
C SER A 918 39.50 37.10 -9.19
N ILE A 919 38.53 36.20 -9.25
CA ILE A 919 37.47 36.14 -10.26
C ILE A 919 36.18 36.63 -9.59
N GLY A 920 35.49 37.58 -10.23
CA GLY A 920 34.34 38.26 -9.64
C GLY A 920 34.71 39.41 -8.70
N THR A 921 33.73 40.28 -8.42
CA THR A 921 33.92 41.53 -7.66
C THR A 921 33.55 41.41 -6.18
N LYS A 922 32.88 40.34 -5.75
CA LYS A 922 32.43 40.12 -4.37
C LYS A 922 32.54 38.63 -3.98
N PRO A 923 32.90 38.32 -2.71
CA PRO A 923 32.84 36.97 -2.17
C PRO A 923 31.41 36.41 -2.20
N LEU A 924 31.26 35.14 -2.59
CA LEU A 924 30.00 34.45 -2.76
C LEU A 924 29.83 33.35 -1.72
N GLU A 925 28.59 33.10 -1.32
CA GLU A 925 28.25 32.03 -0.40
C GLU A 925 28.50 30.67 -1.05
N VAL A 926 29.32 29.82 -0.40
CA VAL A 926 29.70 28.51 -0.93
C VAL A 926 28.93 27.42 -0.21
N ILE A 927 28.31 26.53 -0.99
CA ILE A 927 27.65 25.32 -0.50
C ILE A 927 28.45 24.13 -1.02
N LEU A 928 28.93 23.29 -0.10
CA LEU A 928 29.59 22.03 -0.44
C LEU A 928 28.55 20.92 -0.28
N ASP A 929 28.14 20.33 -1.40
CA ASP A 929 27.13 19.28 -1.48
C ASP A 929 27.73 18.03 -2.13
N SER A 930 27.59 16.88 -1.46
CA SER A 930 28.10 15.60 -1.96
C SER A 930 27.19 14.95 -3.01
N GLY A 931 26.03 15.56 -3.34
CA GLY A 931 25.01 15.02 -4.25
C GLY A 931 24.91 15.70 -5.61
N SER A 932 25.76 16.67 -5.93
CA SER A 932 25.72 17.41 -7.19
C SER A 932 26.86 16.98 -8.13
N THR A 933 26.54 16.50 -9.33
CA THR A 933 27.52 16.06 -10.33
C THR A 933 28.34 17.23 -10.90
N TYR A 934 27.82 18.46 -10.84
CA TYR A 934 28.44 19.67 -11.38
C TYR A 934 28.57 20.79 -10.34
N THR A 935 29.59 21.63 -10.47
CA THR A 935 29.71 22.86 -9.69
C THR A 935 28.96 23.98 -10.39
N TYR A 936 27.99 24.61 -9.71
CA TYR A 936 27.20 25.69 -10.28
C TYR A 936 27.76 27.06 -9.89
N PHE A 937 28.07 27.88 -10.89
CA PHE A 937 28.46 29.28 -10.70
C PHE A 937 27.38 30.23 -11.23
N PRO A 938 27.19 31.40 -10.59
CA PRO A 938 26.43 32.49 -11.19
C PRO A 938 27.00 32.84 -12.57
N MET A 939 26.14 33.08 -13.56
CA MET A 939 26.51 33.23 -14.98
C MET A 939 27.61 34.29 -15.21
N ASP A 940 27.56 35.41 -14.49
CA ASP A 940 28.54 36.49 -14.61
C ASP A 940 29.93 36.08 -14.11
N LEU A 941 29.97 35.26 -13.05
CA LEU A 941 31.20 34.72 -12.48
C LEU A 941 31.76 33.61 -13.38
N HIS A 942 30.88 32.76 -13.89
CA HIS A 942 31.21 31.71 -14.86
C HIS A 942 31.86 32.30 -16.11
N THR A 943 31.25 33.35 -16.69
CA THR A 943 31.78 34.03 -17.87
C THR A 943 33.17 34.65 -17.62
N GLN A 944 33.37 35.29 -16.46
CA GLN A 944 34.67 35.85 -16.08
C GLN A 944 35.74 34.78 -15.83
N LEU A 945 35.34 33.66 -15.23
CA LEU A 945 36.20 32.51 -15.00
C LEU A 945 36.65 31.89 -16.32
N VAL A 946 35.73 31.62 -17.24
CA VAL A 946 36.04 31.09 -18.58
C VAL A 946 36.96 32.04 -19.35
N SER A 947 36.67 33.34 -19.35
CA SER A 947 37.51 34.35 -20.00
C SER A 947 38.94 34.38 -19.42
N THR A 948 39.05 34.34 -18.10
CA THR A 948 40.36 34.39 -17.43
C THR A 948 41.12 33.07 -17.58
N LEU A 949 40.42 31.93 -17.57
CA LEU A 949 40.99 30.61 -17.85
C LEU A 949 41.55 30.57 -19.27
N LYS A 950 40.78 31.00 -20.28
CA LYS A 950 41.23 31.12 -21.67
C LYS A 950 42.52 31.93 -21.82
N ALA A 951 42.62 33.06 -21.12
CA ALA A 951 43.81 33.91 -21.15
C ALA A 951 45.03 33.29 -20.42
N SER A 952 44.80 32.35 -19.51
CA SER A 952 45.85 31.69 -18.71
C SER A 952 46.39 30.40 -19.30
N LEU A 953 45.67 29.80 -20.26
CA LEU A 953 46.07 28.60 -20.97
C LEU A 953 47.29 28.87 -21.88
N SER A 954 48.11 27.84 -22.06
CA SER A 954 49.30 27.91 -22.93
C SER A 954 48.92 28.27 -24.37
N LYS A 955 49.70 29.17 -24.99
CA LYS A 955 49.50 29.60 -26.40
C LYS A 955 49.65 28.47 -27.42
N SER A 956 50.15 27.31 -27.00
CA SER A 956 50.26 26.10 -27.81
C SER A 956 48.89 25.41 -28.02
N LEU A 957 47.89 25.70 -27.18
CA LEU A 957 46.55 25.10 -27.24
C LEU A 957 45.64 25.87 -28.20
N LYS A 958 44.92 25.14 -29.07
CA LYS A 958 43.93 25.70 -30.01
C LYS A 958 42.52 25.32 -29.58
N GLU A 959 41.62 26.29 -29.46
CA GLU A 959 40.20 26.02 -29.16
C GLU A 959 39.56 25.22 -30.31
N VAL A 960 38.73 24.23 -29.98
CA VAL A 960 38.03 23.36 -30.93
C VAL A 960 36.57 23.19 -30.49
N SER A 961 35.66 22.97 -31.44
CA SER A 961 34.25 22.71 -31.15
C SER A 961 33.99 21.21 -30.96
N ASP A 962 33.21 20.84 -29.94
CA ASP A 962 32.78 19.47 -29.67
C ASP A 962 31.24 19.40 -29.49
N PRO A 963 30.53 18.40 -30.03
CA PRO A 963 29.07 18.32 -29.92
C PRO A 963 28.55 18.09 -28.50
N ALA A 964 29.38 17.50 -27.61
CA ALA A 964 28.98 17.14 -26.25
C ALA A 964 29.31 18.23 -25.22
N LEU A 965 30.25 19.14 -25.54
CA LEU A 965 30.88 20.05 -24.57
C LEU A 965 31.10 21.45 -25.16
N THR A 966 30.82 22.48 -24.35
CA THR A 966 30.79 23.87 -24.81
C THR A 966 32.16 24.55 -24.92
N LEU A 967 33.23 24.00 -24.31
CA LEU A 967 34.57 24.62 -24.23
C LEU A 967 35.70 23.56 -24.29
N CYS A 968 36.38 23.45 -25.44
CA CYS A 968 37.40 22.42 -25.67
C CYS A 968 38.67 22.99 -26.33
N TRP A 969 39.84 22.43 -26.03
CA TRP A 969 41.13 22.79 -26.65
C TRP A 969 41.95 21.57 -27.05
N LYS A 970 42.66 21.72 -28.16
CA LYS A 970 43.56 20.73 -28.73
C LYS A 970 45.00 21.23 -28.68
N GLY A 971 45.87 20.42 -28.08
CA GLY A 971 47.30 20.69 -28.02
C GLY A 971 48.05 20.27 -29.28
N PRO A 972 49.33 20.67 -29.42
CA PRO A 972 50.16 20.33 -30.57
C PRO A 972 50.56 18.84 -30.59
N LYS A 973 50.58 18.19 -29.42
CA LYS A 973 50.73 16.73 -29.26
C LYS A 973 49.59 16.18 -28.40
N PRO A 974 49.18 14.91 -28.58
CA PRO A 974 48.12 14.31 -27.75
C PRO A 974 48.53 14.25 -26.28
N PHE A 975 47.63 14.67 -25.40
CA PHE A 975 47.78 14.54 -23.95
C PHE A 975 47.65 13.08 -23.55
N LYS A 976 48.62 12.56 -22.79
CA LYS A 976 48.70 11.14 -22.42
C LYS A 976 48.43 10.91 -20.93
N SER A 977 48.46 11.96 -20.12
CA SER A 977 48.28 11.89 -18.67
C SER A 977 47.78 13.22 -18.09
N VAL A 978 47.26 13.18 -16.87
CA VAL A 978 46.94 14.37 -16.06
C VAL A 978 48.18 15.25 -15.84
N ASP A 979 49.38 14.68 -15.78
CA ASP A 979 50.62 15.45 -15.65
C ASP A 979 50.95 16.29 -16.90
N ASP A 980 50.47 15.88 -18.07
CA ASP A 980 50.58 16.71 -19.28
C ASP A 980 49.62 17.92 -19.21
N LEU A 981 48.44 17.77 -18.58
CA LEU A 981 47.52 18.89 -18.31
C LEU A 981 48.16 19.90 -17.35
N LYS A 982 48.70 19.41 -16.23
CA LYS A 982 49.33 20.25 -15.19
C LYS A 982 50.47 21.11 -15.73
N LYS A 983 51.16 20.66 -16.79
CA LYS A 983 52.24 21.43 -17.46
C LYS A 983 51.72 22.57 -18.35
N GLU A 984 50.55 22.41 -18.97
CA GLU A 984 49.95 23.41 -19.87
C GLU A 984 48.93 24.33 -19.16
N SER A 985 48.40 23.93 -17.98
CA SER A 985 47.52 24.74 -17.12
C SER A 985 48.30 25.33 -15.94
N LYS A 986 48.75 26.59 -16.03
CA LYS A 986 49.66 27.17 -15.03
C LYS A 986 49.04 27.70 -13.72
N PRO A 987 47.80 28.25 -13.67
CA PRO A 987 47.22 28.65 -12.39
C PRO A 987 46.25 27.60 -11.83
N LEU A 988 46.46 27.23 -10.56
CA LEU A 988 45.51 26.44 -9.76
C LEU A 988 44.27 27.28 -9.44
N VAL A 989 43.08 26.68 -9.58
CA VAL A 989 41.83 27.28 -9.10
C VAL A 989 41.78 27.14 -7.58
N SER A 990 41.39 28.20 -6.87
CA SER A 990 41.24 28.14 -5.41
C SER A 990 40.06 28.95 -4.90
N LEU A 991 39.44 28.49 -3.82
CA LEU A 991 38.43 29.22 -3.07
C LEU A 991 39.07 29.78 -1.79
N LYS A 992 39.13 31.10 -1.67
CA LYS A 992 39.64 31.80 -0.48
C LYS A 992 38.48 32.29 0.36
N PHE A 993 38.28 31.66 1.51
CA PHE A 993 37.24 32.01 2.46
C PHE A 993 37.66 33.22 3.31
N GLY A 994 36.70 34.03 3.75
CA GLY A 994 36.97 35.21 4.58
C GLY A 994 37.72 34.93 5.90
N SER A 995 37.77 33.66 6.32
CA SER A 995 38.54 33.16 7.47
C SER A 995 40.05 33.01 7.24
N GLY A 996 40.53 33.27 6.01
CA GLY A 996 41.92 33.07 5.59
C GLY A 996 42.23 31.65 5.08
N VAL A 997 41.26 30.71 5.17
CA VAL A 997 41.41 29.34 4.67
C VAL A 997 41.26 29.31 3.15
N THR A 998 42.13 28.56 2.49
CA THR A 998 42.12 28.39 1.03
C THR A 998 41.90 26.92 0.68
N MET A 999 40.86 26.64 -0.11
CA MET A 999 40.66 25.33 -0.73
C MET A 999 41.27 25.35 -2.14
N MET A 1000 42.24 24.47 -2.38
CA MET A 1000 42.87 24.33 -3.69
C MET A 1000 42.10 23.29 -4.51
N ILE A 1001 41.81 23.61 -5.77
CA ILE A 1001 41.16 22.72 -6.73
C ILE A 1001 42.20 22.40 -7.81
N SER A 1002 42.54 21.11 -7.95
CA SER A 1002 43.54 20.66 -8.91
C SER A 1002 43.00 20.65 -10.35
N PRO A 1003 43.83 20.80 -11.40
CA PRO A 1003 43.37 20.86 -12.79
C PRO A 1003 42.55 19.65 -13.26
N GLU A 1004 42.89 18.45 -12.81
CA GLU A 1004 42.13 17.22 -13.04
C GLU A 1004 40.67 17.29 -12.59
N ASN A 1005 40.38 18.18 -11.63
CA ASN A 1005 39.05 18.34 -11.03
C ASN A 1005 38.18 19.40 -11.75
N TYR A 1006 38.70 20.02 -12.81
CA TYR A 1006 37.94 20.93 -13.68
C TYR A 1006 38.33 20.85 -15.18
N LEU A 1007 39.31 20.03 -15.53
CA LEU A 1007 39.75 19.71 -16.91
C LEU A 1007 39.78 18.19 -17.11
N ILE A 1008 39.14 17.72 -18.17
CA ILE A 1008 39.04 16.30 -18.54
C ILE A 1008 39.72 16.07 -19.89
N ILE A 1009 40.41 14.93 -20.06
CA ILE A 1009 40.97 14.50 -21.35
C ILE A 1009 39.98 13.55 -22.05
N THR A 1010 39.43 13.93 -23.21
CA THR A 1010 38.49 13.11 -23.98
C THR A 1010 39.24 12.13 -24.89
N ALA A 1011 39.50 10.91 -24.41
CA ALA A 1011 40.14 9.84 -25.20
C ALA A 1011 39.74 8.40 -24.84
N SER A 1012 38.76 8.21 -23.96
CA SER A 1012 38.34 6.90 -23.50
C SER A 1012 36.84 6.94 -23.30
N THR A 1013 36.14 5.94 -23.81
CA THR A 1013 34.69 5.69 -23.72
C THR A 1013 34.22 5.40 -22.30
N ARG A 1014 34.67 6.18 -21.30
CA ARG A 1014 34.10 6.19 -19.96
C ARG A 1014 33.00 7.24 -19.91
N ASN A 1015 31.85 6.84 -19.35
CA ASN A 1015 30.75 7.73 -18.98
C ASN A 1015 31.32 8.93 -18.20
N ILE A 1016 31.01 10.14 -18.67
CA ILE A 1016 31.37 11.39 -18.01
C ILE A 1016 30.31 11.69 -16.95
N ASP A 1017 30.20 10.82 -15.93
CA ASP A 1017 29.20 10.92 -14.86
C ASP A 1017 29.83 11.03 -13.45
N ASP A 1018 31.15 11.19 -13.34
CA ASP A 1018 31.83 11.26 -12.04
C ASP A 1018 31.97 12.71 -11.50
N TYR A 1019 31.95 12.85 -10.16
CA TYR A 1019 31.97 14.09 -9.38
C TYR A 1019 33.30 14.85 -9.49
N ILE A 1020 33.45 15.69 -10.50
CA ILE A 1020 34.76 16.20 -10.94
C ILE A 1020 35.45 17.10 -9.89
N THR A 1021 34.73 17.97 -9.17
CA THR A 1021 35.37 19.04 -8.36
C THR A 1021 35.86 18.59 -6.97
N MET A 1022 35.26 17.52 -6.43
CA MET A 1022 35.61 16.93 -5.13
C MET A 1022 36.32 15.58 -5.27
N GLN A 1023 36.61 15.16 -6.50
CA GLN A 1023 37.42 13.99 -6.80
C GLN A 1023 38.79 14.15 -6.12
N ASP A 1024 39.29 13.07 -5.52
CA ASP A 1024 40.58 13.08 -4.79
C ASP A 1024 40.64 14.07 -3.61
N GLN A 1025 39.50 14.43 -3.01
CA GLN A 1025 39.41 15.15 -1.73
C GLN A 1025 38.62 14.33 -0.70
N LEU A 1026 39.25 14.03 0.44
CA LEU A 1026 38.54 13.54 1.62
C LEU A 1026 37.92 14.72 2.36
N VAL A 1027 36.59 14.78 2.43
CA VAL A 1027 35.85 15.85 3.12
C VAL A 1027 35.10 15.29 4.32
N ILE A 1028 35.39 15.86 5.48
CA ILE A 1028 34.92 15.42 6.79
C ILE A 1028 33.92 16.46 7.32
N TYR A 1029 32.70 16.00 7.59
CA TYR A 1029 31.63 16.81 8.19
C TYR A 1029 31.54 16.50 9.68
N ASP A 1030 31.98 17.42 10.53
CA ASP A 1030 31.83 17.34 11.98
C ASP A 1030 30.57 18.11 12.39
N ASN A 1031 29.45 17.38 12.37
CA ASN A 1031 28.12 17.91 12.63
C ASN A 1031 27.91 18.32 14.10
N GLU A 1032 28.69 17.76 15.04
CA GLU A 1032 28.59 18.11 16.47
C GLU A 1032 29.21 19.48 16.75
N LYS A 1033 30.31 19.81 16.07
CA LYS A 1033 30.99 21.11 16.20
C LYS A 1033 30.65 22.11 15.10
N ALA A 1034 29.72 21.76 14.20
CA ALA A 1034 29.34 22.56 13.04
C ALA A 1034 30.55 23.05 12.21
N ARG A 1035 31.46 22.12 11.89
CA ARG A 1035 32.68 22.41 11.12
C ARG A 1035 32.91 21.39 10.01
N ILE A 1036 33.58 21.83 8.96
CA ILE A 1036 33.99 20.98 7.84
C ILE A 1036 35.51 21.01 7.71
N GLY A 1037 36.11 19.85 7.45
CA GLY A 1037 37.52 19.70 7.17
C GLY A 1037 37.74 18.96 5.86
N TRP A 1038 38.84 19.23 5.17
CA TRP A 1038 39.18 18.52 3.94
C TRP A 1038 40.69 18.28 3.80
N MET A 1039 41.06 17.24 3.05
CA MET A 1039 42.43 16.97 2.61
C MET A 1039 42.46 16.26 1.24
N PRO A 1040 43.53 16.42 0.44
CA PRO A 1040 43.72 15.64 -0.78
C PRO A 1040 43.90 14.13 -0.51
N SER A 1041 43.39 13.27 -1.38
CA SER A 1041 43.43 11.80 -1.33
C SER A 1041 44.06 11.24 -2.62
N LEU A 1042 45.02 10.31 -2.55
CA LEU A 1042 45.68 9.71 -3.71
C LEU A 1042 45.11 8.31 -4.00
N CYS A 1043 44.15 8.19 -4.92
CA CYS A 1043 43.60 6.92 -5.38
C CYS A 1043 43.87 6.75 -6.89
N ASP A 1044 44.92 6.04 -7.29
CA ASP A 1044 45.44 6.08 -8.67
C ASP A 1044 45.60 4.66 -9.28
N HIS A 1045 44.89 4.35 -10.37
CA HIS A 1045 45.19 3.19 -11.23
C HIS A 1045 44.98 3.45 -12.73
N LYS A 1046 46.00 3.04 -13.50
CA LYS A 1046 46.38 3.41 -14.87
C LYS A 1046 45.44 2.88 -15.97
N MET A 1047 45.23 3.71 -17.01
CA MET A 1047 44.46 3.39 -18.23
C MET A 1047 45.39 3.41 -19.47
N PRO A 1048 45.27 2.51 -20.47
CA PRO A 1048 46.06 2.55 -21.68
C PRO A 1048 45.47 3.45 -22.78
N LYS A 1049 46.37 3.84 -23.69
CA LYS A 1049 46.37 5.02 -24.57
C LYS A 1049 45.47 4.88 -25.80
N SER A 1050 44.74 5.95 -26.15
CA SER A 1050 44.58 6.45 -27.53
C SER A 1050 44.16 7.93 -27.53
N LYS A 1051 43.92 8.54 -28.69
CA LYS A 1051 44.12 9.98 -29.00
C LYS A 1051 43.10 10.91 -28.35
N ALA A 1052 43.56 12.06 -27.81
CA ALA A 1052 42.74 12.90 -26.92
C ALA A 1052 42.66 14.41 -27.21
N VAL A 1053 41.53 15.02 -26.81
CA VAL A 1053 41.28 16.47 -26.74
C VAL A 1053 41.12 16.88 -25.25
N ILE A 1054 41.54 18.08 -24.85
CA ILE A 1054 41.30 18.59 -23.48
C ILE A 1054 39.96 19.32 -23.47
N VAL A 1055 39.15 19.05 -22.47
CA VAL A 1055 37.86 19.72 -22.27
C VAL A 1055 37.80 20.32 -20.88
N SER A 1056 37.47 21.60 -20.77
CA SER A 1056 37.09 22.19 -19.48
C SER A 1056 35.58 22.26 -19.41
N ARG A 1057 34.98 21.58 -18.44
CA ARG A 1057 33.60 21.88 -18.03
C ARG A 1057 33.69 22.54 -16.66
N ILE A 1058 33.49 23.85 -16.64
CA ILE A 1058 33.14 24.59 -15.43
C ILE A 1058 31.71 25.08 -15.61
#